data_AF-A0AA45U8E3-F1
#
_entry.id   AF-A0AA45U8E3-F1
#
_cell.length_a   1.000
_cell.length_b   1.000
_cell.length_c   1.000
_cell.angle_alpha   90.00
_cell.angle_beta   90.00
_cell.angle_gamma   90.00
#
_symmetry.space_group_name_H-M   'P 1'
#
loop_
_entity.id
_entity.type
_entity.pdbx_description
1 polymer ?
#
loop_
_entity_poly.entity_id
_entity_poly.type
_entity_poly.pdbx_seq_one_letter_code
_entity_poly.pdbx_strand_id
1 'polypeptide(L)'
;MSWSIHIPAVNTLKLALGNAAHEQALGHAELNGNKAIPIQGGQVSLTGALKVPVELFNDRSDKDAYGIIGVPPKQLDGASVEPLFSPDGTACWLKYAAELSAEANGQGNFPFVELSGGGSLQVKVADYRHHAATQILEAALGSDAKSLRLPFVLGDVQALQPGDALSFQTRVALKAGVKVSWSAISTSLVGALAKRLAGQLVFELKAEVGASIGGTVSLQDEFRIVFSRPKDGPFRVSVRKATSDSAAAQISAGVSLGYSSPLLASILGAVDAKVQDALKIVDGLEQGSLTPALLQVAAALLKQLGFHKPVEATLASVTAAYEELKDFVESVVSGTLKAGFEYEYARSTEDATLLELEVPVEELAGAHGAFVSGDLASIQHRVNDAWLRRYFHMKSVESQRVWGLGLGWRDVNFASQEDRRKLKAVVQHASRDHRQGPRRYAFLGARSYTSSGVLYGKTSRWGLDFSAQMPRFSLTPSADEFEYSFFAQSQVEDGLSKELIQRAVDAATVWGAVRPEDAPALVDRLFRAAPAGTKTETRLDLRVDNPSFRRLLAKLGSEPAFERNAFARALARAMPRASQPVRTSLQRREELYTPLWDAYLKDGAKDWTLDRAKASVAWHLKNHAGPDGFVASHWEQSGGTGTFSDVLVQSSRYAGDIGSQPYGKVYVFWRDLLDKLIALNKAIHSEAVIAENDATSAVQQVFTSLDDLACDDFRVTAFVAWMDQLAIRWKLGSGIQRLLQVRVGAQEFVISHG
;
A
#
# COMPACT_ATOMS: atom_id res chain seq x y z
N MET A 1 38.73 -11.93 29.85
CA MET A 1 39.12 -10.63 29.28
C MET A 1 39.21 -9.65 30.41
N SER A 2 40.29 -8.88 30.49
CA SER A 2 40.43 -7.79 31.44
C SER A 2 40.63 -6.49 30.67
N TRP A 3 39.77 -5.52 30.95
CA TRP A 3 39.87 -4.17 30.40
C TRP A 3 40.60 -3.27 31.39
N SER A 4 41.51 -2.45 30.89
CA SER A 4 42.15 -1.37 31.66
C SER A 4 41.63 -0.03 31.14
N ILE A 5 41.03 0.79 32.00
CA ILE A 5 40.51 2.11 31.61
C ILE A 5 41.51 3.19 31.99
N HIS A 6 41.90 4.02 31.03
CA HIS A 6 42.84 5.11 31.18
C HIS A 6 42.12 6.45 31.06
N ILE A 7 42.14 7.23 32.15
CA ILE A 7 41.55 8.58 32.24
C ILE A 7 42.69 9.59 32.45
N PRO A 8 42.85 10.62 31.60
CA PRO A 8 43.99 11.56 31.69
C PRO A 8 44.02 12.41 32.97
N ALA A 9 42.85 12.66 33.56
CA ALA A 9 42.69 13.53 34.73
C ALA A 9 42.33 12.74 36.00
N VAL A 10 43.29 12.50 36.87
CA VAL A 10 43.10 11.72 38.12
C VAL A 10 42.17 12.43 39.11
N ASN A 11 42.08 13.76 39.05
CA ASN A 11 41.31 14.57 40.01
C ASN A 11 39.79 14.49 39.83
N THR A 12 39.29 14.05 38.67
CA THR A 12 37.84 13.94 38.40
C THR A 12 37.29 12.56 38.74
N LEU A 13 38.13 11.53 38.89
CA LEU A 13 37.71 10.14 39.15
C LEU A 13 36.86 9.97 40.42
N LYS A 14 37.10 10.78 41.45
CA LYS A 14 36.38 10.76 42.73
C LYS A 14 35.12 11.62 42.74
N LEU A 15 34.84 12.35 41.66
CA LEU A 15 33.63 13.14 41.53
C LEU A 15 32.45 12.25 41.13
N ALA A 16 31.24 12.71 41.47
CA ALA A 16 30.00 12.10 41.01
C ALA A 16 29.81 12.37 39.50
N LEU A 17 29.25 11.40 38.77
CA LEU A 17 29.06 11.47 37.31
C LEU A 17 28.29 12.72 36.87
N GLY A 18 27.34 13.22 37.65
CA GLY A 18 26.58 14.43 37.35
C GLY A 18 27.34 15.76 37.56
N ASN A 19 28.62 15.71 37.93
CA ASN A 19 29.40 16.92 38.18
C ASN A 19 29.79 17.62 36.87
N ALA A 20 29.46 18.91 36.75
CA ALA A 20 29.76 19.74 35.58
C ALA A 20 31.26 19.96 35.31
N ALA A 21 32.15 19.56 36.22
CA ALA A 21 33.59 19.59 36.02
C ALA A 21 34.11 18.46 35.10
N HIS A 22 33.28 17.48 34.77
CA HIS A 22 33.64 16.45 33.80
C HIS A 22 33.60 16.98 32.37
N GLU A 23 34.61 16.62 31.58
CA GLU A 23 34.53 16.74 30.12
C GLU A 23 33.79 15.54 29.55
N GLN A 24 33.14 15.72 28.39
CA GLN A 24 32.43 14.64 27.70
C GLN A 24 33.39 13.53 27.26
N ALA A 25 34.59 13.86 26.76
CA ALA A 25 35.61 12.87 26.39
C ALA A 25 36.48 12.52 27.61
N LEU A 26 36.20 11.39 28.26
CA LEU A 26 36.86 11.02 29.51
C LEU A 26 38.22 10.34 29.31
N GLY A 27 38.40 9.58 28.24
CA GLY A 27 39.62 8.81 28.00
C GLY A 27 39.39 7.58 27.13
N HIS A 28 40.09 6.48 27.39
CA HIS A 28 39.95 5.24 26.63
C HIS A 28 40.12 3.97 27.47
N ALA A 29 39.44 2.90 27.09
CA ALA A 29 39.62 1.55 27.63
C ALA A 29 40.52 0.72 26.70
N GLU A 30 41.42 -0.07 27.26
CA GLU A 30 42.32 -0.97 26.54
C GLU A 30 41.99 -2.42 26.84
N LEU A 31 41.92 -3.24 25.79
CA LEU A 31 41.77 -4.68 25.94
C LEU A 31 43.14 -5.36 26.10
N ASN A 32 43.28 -6.14 27.17
CA ASN A 32 44.43 -7.00 27.37
C ASN A 32 44.18 -8.39 26.74
N GLY A 33 44.86 -8.67 25.63
CA GLY A 33 44.81 -9.95 24.90
C GLY A 33 43.89 -9.96 23.68
N ASN A 34 43.96 -11.02 22.88
CA ASN A 34 43.11 -11.22 21.70
C ASN A 34 41.91 -12.11 22.05
N LYS A 35 40.73 -11.82 21.50
CA LYS A 35 39.57 -12.71 21.58
C LYS A 35 38.82 -12.75 20.25
N ALA A 36 38.65 -13.94 19.71
CA ALA A 36 37.69 -14.20 18.65
C ALA A 36 36.31 -14.46 19.24
N ILE A 37 35.29 -13.80 18.68
CA ILE A 37 33.89 -13.98 19.07
C ILE A 37 33.19 -14.68 17.91
N PRO A 38 32.75 -15.93 18.09
CA PRO A 38 32.04 -16.64 17.04
C PRO A 38 30.70 -15.97 16.80
N ILE A 39 30.37 -15.76 15.54
CA ILE A 39 29.05 -15.37 15.09
C ILE A 39 28.60 -16.33 13.99
N GLN A 40 27.34 -16.28 13.58
CA GLN A 40 26.88 -17.08 12.45
C GLN A 40 27.77 -16.79 11.22
N GLY A 41 28.26 -17.81 10.52
CA GLY A 41 29.08 -17.62 9.30
C GLY A 41 30.51 -17.05 9.47
N GLY A 42 31.01 -16.78 10.69
CA GLY A 42 32.36 -16.27 10.87
C GLY A 42 32.74 -15.88 12.31
N GLN A 43 33.73 -15.00 12.45
CA GLN A 43 34.16 -14.49 13.76
C GLN A 43 34.49 -12.99 13.72
N VAL A 44 34.22 -12.30 14.83
CA VAL A 44 34.69 -10.92 15.06
C VAL A 44 35.88 -10.98 15.99
N SER A 45 36.98 -10.36 15.60
CA SER A 45 38.23 -10.39 16.35
C SER A 45 38.43 -9.09 17.13
N LEU A 46 38.54 -9.23 18.44
CA LEU A 46 39.05 -8.18 19.33
C LEU A 46 40.56 -8.36 19.44
N THR A 47 41.33 -7.40 18.93
CA THR A 47 42.79 -7.41 19.01
C THR A 47 43.28 -6.77 20.30
N GLY A 48 44.37 -7.31 20.86
CA GLY A 48 45.07 -6.74 22.00
C GLY A 48 45.59 -5.36 21.64
N ALA A 49 45.46 -4.41 22.59
CA ALA A 49 45.69 -2.97 22.42
C ALA A 49 44.60 -2.18 21.66
N LEU A 50 43.41 -2.74 21.46
CA LEU A 50 42.24 -1.97 21.05
C LEU A 50 41.94 -0.85 22.06
N LYS A 51 42.01 0.41 21.63
CA LYS A 51 41.66 1.59 22.42
C LYS A 51 40.22 2.00 22.14
N VAL A 52 39.38 1.94 23.17
CA VAL A 52 37.95 2.19 23.12
C VAL A 52 37.68 3.53 23.79
N PRO A 53 37.42 4.62 23.06
CA PRO A 53 37.03 5.90 23.68
C PRO A 53 35.87 5.73 24.68
N VAL A 54 35.99 6.44 25.80
CA VAL A 54 34.96 6.53 26.84
C VAL A 54 34.40 7.94 26.84
N GLU A 55 33.10 8.06 26.58
CA GLU A 55 32.38 9.33 26.60
C GLU A 55 31.34 9.37 27.72
N LEU A 56 31.20 10.50 28.40
CA LEU A 56 30.20 10.77 29.44
C LEU A 56 29.13 11.74 28.94
N PHE A 57 27.87 11.37 29.12
CA PHE A 57 26.72 12.23 28.83
C PHE A 57 25.99 12.52 30.14
N ASN A 58 26.14 13.72 30.66
CA ASN A 58 25.62 14.14 31.97
C ASN A 58 24.95 15.53 31.94
N ASP A 59 25.17 16.33 30.89
CA ASP A 59 24.51 17.62 30.68
C ASP A 59 23.26 17.48 29.80
N ARG A 60 22.24 18.30 30.07
CA ARG A 60 20.96 18.31 29.34
C ARG A 60 21.10 18.65 27.85
N SER A 61 22.20 19.30 27.48
CA SER A 61 22.51 19.69 26.11
C SER A 61 23.43 18.70 25.39
N ASP A 62 23.95 17.69 26.10
CA ASP A 62 24.85 16.69 25.52
C ASP A 62 24.16 15.91 24.39
N LYS A 63 24.96 15.62 23.37
CA LYS A 63 24.55 14.84 22.19
C LYS A 63 25.64 13.87 21.84
N ASP A 64 25.27 12.65 21.54
CA ASP A 64 26.21 11.69 20.98
C ASP A 64 26.25 11.77 19.46
N ALA A 65 27.40 11.41 18.89
CA ALA A 65 27.59 11.39 17.44
C ALA A 65 26.68 10.37 16.73
N TYR A 66 26.05 9.45 17.47
CA TYR A 66 25.23 8.37 16.92
C TYR A 66 23.71 8.62 17.04
N GLY A 67 23.31 9.78 17.58
CA GLY A 67 21.94 10.17 17.82
C GLY A 67 21.17 9.25 18.78
N ILE A 68 21.84 8.43 19.59
CA ILE A 68 21.23 7.57 20.62
C ILE A 68 20.93 8.39 21.87
N ILE A 69 21.83 9.30 22.25
CA ILE A 69 21.67 10.23 23.37
C ILE A 69 21.58 11.65 22.83
N GLY A 70 20.56 12.39 23.24
CA GLY A 70 20.46 13.80 22.84
C GLY A 70 19.16 14.49 23.25
N VAL A 71 18.99 15.69 22.71
CA VAL A 71 17.81 16.52 22.94
C VAL A 71 16.71 16.19 21.92
N PRO A 72 15.46 15.90 22.37
CA PRO A 72 14.36 15.65 21.45
C PRO A 72 14.05 16.88 20.58
N PRO A 73 13.74 16.70 19.29
CA PRO A 73 13.33 17.80 18.43
C PRO A 73 11.99 18.40 18.88
N LYS A 74 11.84 19.73 18.74
CA LYS A 74 10.61 20.46 19.12
C LYS A 74 9.38 20.05 18.31
N GLN A 75 9.59 19.60 17.08
CA GLN A 75 8.53 19.16 16.18
C GLN A 75 8.91 17.79 15.62
N LEU A 76 7.91 16.93 15.57
CA LEU A 76 8.06 15.49 15.42
C LEU A 76 7.48 15.15 14.03
N ASP A 77 8.21 15.46 12.97
CA ASP A 77 7.76 15.32 11.57
C ASP A 77 8.31 14.05 10.85
N GLY A 78 9.17 13.28 11.53
CA GLY A 78 9.78 12.06 10.98
C GLY A 78 10.99 12.31 10.07
N ALA A 79 11.46 13.56 9.95
CA ALA A 79 12.69 13.93 9.25
C ALA A 79 13.88 14.16 10.20
N SER A 80 13.64 14.37 11.50
CA SER A 80 14.67 14.57 12.52
C SER A 80 14.88 13.32 13.39
N VAL A 81 16.15 13.01 13.68
CA VAL A 81 16.56 11.92 14.59
C VAL A 81 15.96 12.14 15.98
N GLU A 82 15.25 11.14 16.49
CA GLU A 82 14.81 11.14 17.87
C GLU A 82 15.80 10.33 18.72
N PRO A 83 16.43 10.95 19.71
CA PRO A 83 17.32 10.23 20.61
C PRO A 83 16.53 9.20 21.42
N LEU A 84 17.13 8.04 21.68
CA LEU A 84 16.51 7.02 22.54
C LEU A 84 16.47 7.49 23.99
N PHE A 85 17.51 8.22 24.40
CA PHE A 85 17.68 8.72 25.75
C PHE A 85 17.97 10.23 25.72
N SER A 86 17.39 10.94 26.67
CA SER A 86 17.60 12.38 26.83
C SER A 86 18.14 12.66 28.22
N PRO A 87 19.32 13.29 28.34
CA PRO A 87 19.83 13.67 29.64
C PRO A 87 18.90 14.69 30.30
N ASP A 88 18.41 14.35 31.49
CA ASP A 88 17.54 15.21 32.30
C ASP A 88 18.27 15.83 33.51
N GLY A 89 19.55 15.46 33.68
CA GLY A 89 20.42 15.86 34.78
C GLY A 89 20.34 14.94 36.02
N THR A 90 19.55 13.87 35.97
CA THR A 90 19.45 12.85 37.04
C THR A 90 20.04 11.51 36.62
N ALA A 91 19.94 11.20 35.33
CA ALA A 91 20.59 10.06 34.69
C ALA A 91 21.85 10.51 33.94
N CYS A 92 22.91 9.70 34.02
CA CYS A 92 24.13 9.87 33.24
C CYS A 92 24.40 8.61 32.44
N TRP A 93 25.08 8.75 31.30
CA TRP A 93 25.50 7.60 30.49
C TRP A 93 26.98 7.58 30.24
N LEU A 94 27.58 6.39 30.34
CA LEU A 94 28.92 6.10 29.84
C LEU A 94 28.80 5.34 28.54
N LYS A 95 29.50 5.80 27.50
CA LYS A 95 29.57 5.16 26.18
C LYS A 95 30.97 4.63 25.94
N TYR A 96 31.04 3.37 25.55
CA TYR A 96 32.26 2.67 25.16
C TYR A 96 32.16 2.31 23.68
N ALA A 97 32.91 2.98 22.80
CA ALA A 97 32.83 2.74 21.35
C ALA A 97 34.12 2.17 20.77
N ALA A 98 34.01 1.19 19.89
CA ALA A 98 35.16 0.52 19.28
C ALA A 98 34.93 0.24 17.79
N GLU A 99 36.01 0.16 17.01
CA GLU A 99 35.98 -0.35 15.65
C GLU A 99 36.62 -1.74 15.64
N LEU A 100 35.86 -2.74 15.17
CA LEU A 100 36.23 -4.15 15.22
C LEU A 100 36.38 -4.71 13.80
N SER A 101 37.38 -5.57 13.61
CA SER A 101 37.56 -6.30 12.36
C SER A 101 36.86 -7.66 12.41
N ALA A 102 36.05 -7.94 11.40
CA ALA A 102 35.30 -9.18 11.23
C ALA A 102 35.87 -9.99 10.04
N GLU A 103 36.09 -11.29 10.23
CA GLU A 103 36.74 -12.18 9.25
C GLU A 103 35.88 -13.42 8.96
N ALA A 104 35.63 -13.70 7.67
CA ALA A 104 34.89 -14.86 7.20
C ALA A 104 35.69 -16.16 7.29
N ASN A 105 35.07 -17.23 7.77
CA ASN A 105 35.72 -18.55 7.92
C ASN A 105 35.61 -19.44 6.66
N GLY A 106 35.15 -18.89 5.53
CA GLY A 106 35.09 -19.58 4.24
C GLY A 106 34.01 -20.66 4.09
N GLN A 107 33.18 -20.92 5.12
CA GLN A 107 32.12 -21.96 5.08
C GLN A 107 30.69 -21.43 5.26
N GLY A 108 30.46 -20.12 5.13
CA GLY A 108 29.12 -19.55 5.17
C GLY A 108 29.08 -18.06 4.85
N ASN A 109 27.89 -17.54 4.61
CA ASN A 109 27.66 -16.11 4.47
C ASN A 109 27.74 -15.44 5.85
N PHE A 110 28.46 -14.32 5.95
CA PHE A 110 28.42 -13.47 7.14
C PHE A 110 26.99 -12.94 7.32
N PRO A 111 26.48 -12.79 8.57
CA PRO A 111 25.12 -12.36 8.80
C PRO A 111 24.86 -11.02 8.13
N PHE A 112 25.80 -10.07 8.19
CA PHE A 112 25.61 -8.72 7.68
C PHE A 112 26.14 -8.48 6.25
N VAL A 113 26.90 -9.38 5.61
CA VAL A 113 27.38 -9.20 4.22
C VAL A 113 27.62 -10.54 3.54
N GLU A 114 27.24 -10.64 2.26
CA GLU A 114 27.66 -11.73 1.37
C GLU A 114 29.11 -11.50 0.91
N LEU A 115 30.07 -11.88 1.76
CA LEU A 115 31.50 -11.81 1.46
C LEU A 115 31.90 -13.02 0.62
N SER A 116 31.80 -12.91 -0.70
CA SER A 116 32.44 -13.87 -1.59
C SER A 116 33.97 -13.64 -1.53
N GLY A 117 34.72 -14.62 -1.01
CA GLY A 117 36.19 -14.65 -1.18
C GLY A 117 37.09 -14.18 -0.03
N GLY A 118 36.68 -14.26 1.24
CA GLY A 118 37.62 -14.10 2.37
C GLY A 118 38.03 -12.66 2.72
N GLY A 119 37.12 -11.69 2.57
CA GLY A 119 37.36 -10.29 2.95
C GLY A 119 37.23 -10.03 4.45
N SER A 120 37.90 -8.95 4.92
CA SER A 120 37.74 -8.39 6.27
C SER A 120 36.80 -7.17 6.23
N LEU A 121 35.87 -7.05 7.19
CA LEU A 121 34.97 -5.89 7.32
C LEU A 121 35.24 -5.14 8.64
N GLN A 122 35.17 -3.81 8.61
CA GLN A 122 35.16 -2.99 9.83
C GLN A 122 33.74 -2.78 10.34
N VAL A 123 33.54 -2.98 11.64
CA VAL A 123 32.25 -2.83 12.31
C VAL A 123 32.44 -1.93 13.52
N LYS A 124 31.75 -0.79 13.54
CA LYS A 124 31.76 0.12 14.69
C LYS A 124 30.72 -0.37 15.70
N VAL A 125 31.10 -0.53 16.97
CA VAL A 125 30.19 -0.94 18.06
C VAL A 125 30.19 0.08 19.18
N ALA A 126 29.10 0.17 19.95
CA ALA A 126 29.06 0.93 21.19
C ALA A 126 28.18 0.30 22.26
N ASP A 127 28.65 0.30 23.52
CA ASP A 127 27.91 -0.04 24.74
C ASP A 127 27.60 1.24 25.51
N TYR A 128 26.31 1.51 25.73
CA TYR A 128 25.78 2.64 26.48
C TYR A 128 25.24 2.15 27.80
N ARG A 129 25.76 2.69 28.89
CA ARG A 129 25.43 2.28 30.25
C ARG A 129 24.80 3.39 31.04
N HIS A 130 23.64 3.12 31.59
CA HIS A 130 22.93 4.06 32.44
C HIS A 130 23.48 4.00 33.88
N HIS A 131 23.73 5.18 34.45
CA HIS A 131 24.18 5.37 35.81
C HIS A 131 23.41 6.50 36.50
N ALA A 132 23.31 6.42 37.83
CA ALA A 132 22.81 7.54 38.62
C ALA A 132 23.84 8.68 38.63
N ALA A 133 23.38 9.93 38.53
CA ALA A 133 24.25 11.12 38.58
C ALA A 133 25.08 11.22 39.88
N THR A 134 24.64 10.58 40.96
CA THR A 134 25.33 10.54 42.26
C THR A 134 26.42 9.48 42.36
N GLN A 135 26.48 8.53 41.41
CA GLN A 135 27.50 7.49 41.39
C GLN A 135 28.87 8.09 41.08
N ILE A 136 29.91 7.65 41.78
CA ILE A 136 31.28 8.11 41.57
C ILE A 136 31.82 7.55 40.24
N LEU A 137 32.50 8.38 39.45
CA LEU A 137 33.03 7.99 38.13
C LEU A 137 33.91 6.73 38.19
N GLU A 138 34.86 6.66 39.12
CA GLU A 138 35.72 5.48 39.32
C GLU A 138 34.92 4.19 39.58
N ALA A 139 33.86 4.28 40.40
CA ALA A 139 33.03 3.12 40.72
C ALA A 139 32.24 2.64 39.50
N ALA A 140 31.73 3.56 38.68
CA ALA A 140 31.01 3.25 37.43
C ALA A 140 31.95 2.60 36.40
N LEU A 141 33.12 3.21 36.13
CA LEU A 141 34.13 2.64 35.23
C LEU A 141 34.59 1.24 35.69
N GLY A 142 34.80 1.07 37.01
CA GLY A 142 35.22 -0.19 37.59
C GLY A 142 34.16 -1.30 37.53
N SER A 143 32.87 -0.97 37.59
CA SER A 143 31.80 -1.93 37.35
C SER A 143 31.69 -2.31 35.88
N ASP A 144 31.87 -1.34 34.98
CA ASP A 144 31.66 -1.52 33.55
C ASP A 144 32.76 -2.33 32.88
N ALA A 145 34.03 -2.07 33.25
CA ALA A 145 35.19 -2.77 32.73
C ALA A 145 35.12 -4.31 32.91
N LYS A 146 34.35 -4.78 33.91
CA LYS A 146 34.18 -6.21 34.20
C LYS A 146 33.22 -6.91 33.26
N SER A 147 32.34 -6.17 32.58
CA SER A 147 31.19 -6.74 31.87
C SER A 147 30.86 -6.06 30.55
N LEU A 148 31.83 -5.41 29.87
CA LEU A 148 31.59 -4.77 28.57
C LEU A 148 30.90 -5.72 27.58
N ARG A 149 29.81 -5.23 26.99
CA ARG A 149 28.84 -6.00 26.21
C ARG A 149 29.03 -5.78 24.72
N LEU A 150 28.63 -6.75 23.91
CA LEU A 150 28.64 -6.66 22.46
C LEU A 150 27.28 -6.99 21.85
N PRO A 151 26.84 -6.24 20.82
CA PRO A 151 25.52 -6.45 20.20
C PRO A 151 25.38 -7.78 19.47
N PHE A 152 26.50 -8.44 19.09
CA PHE A 152 26.49 -9.72 18.38
C PHE A 152 26.28 -10.92 19.32
N VAL A 153 26.36 -10.72 20.63
CA VAL A 153 26.20 -11.78 21.62
C VAL A 153 24.81 -11.65 22.24
N LEU A 154 23.95 -12.64 22.01
CA LEU A 154 22.57 -12.61 22.53
C LEU A 154 22.53 -12.40 24.05
N GLY A 155 23.41 -13.08 24.80
CA GLY A 155 23.49 -12.95 26.26
C GLY A 155 23.80 -11.53 26.73
N ASP A 156 24.60 -10.78 25.96
CA ASP A 156 24.94 -9.40 26.27
C ASP A 156 23.75 -8.46 26.00
N VAL A 157 23.00 -8.71 24.92
CA VAL A 157 21.76 -7.96 24.64
C VAL A 157 20.69 -8.25 25.70
N GLN A 158 20.55 -9.52 26.12
CA GLN A 158 19.63 -9.90 27.20
C GLN A 158 20.03 -9.28 28.55
N ALA A 159 21.31 -9.01 28.77
CA ALA A 159 21.83 -8.39 29.98
C ALA A 159 21.61 -6.86 30.05
N LEU A 160 21.01 -6.23 29.02
CA LEU A 160 20.66 -4.81 29.07
C LEU A 160 19.71 -4.52 30.22
N GLN A 161 20.07 -3.52 31.03
CA GLN A 161 19.23 -2.97 32.09
C GLN A 161 18.39 -1.81 31.56
N PRO A 162 17.31 -1.42 32.26
CA PRO A 162 16.58 -0.19 31.94
C PRO A 162 17.53 1.01 31.80
N GLY A 163 17.46 1.71 30.66
CA GLY A 163 18.31 2.84 30.31
C GLY A 163 19.57 2.48 29.50
N ASP A 164 19.87 1.20 29.30
CA ASP A 164 21.03 0.76 28.53
C ASP A 164 20.73 0.62 27.02
N ALA A 165 21.79 0.72 26.21
CA ALA A 165 21.74 0.37 24.79
C ALA A 165 23.05 -0.25 24.28
N LEU A 166 22.94 -1.11 23.27
CA LEU A 166 24.05 -1.58 22.45
C LEU A 166 23.76 -1.20 21.01
N SER A 167 24.79 -0.74 20.30
CA SER A 167 24.67 -0.47 18.87
C SER A 167 25.83 -1.04 18.10
N PHE A 168 25.58 -1.39 16.85
CA PHE A 168 26.62 -1.58 15.86
C PHE A 168 26.25 -0.91 14.56
N GLN A 169 27.29 -0.49 13.83
CA GLN A 169 27.21 0.13 12.54
C GLN A 169 28.10 -0.65 11.58
N THR A 170 27.50 -1.09 10.47
CA THR A 170 28.18 -1.84 9.44
C THR A 170 27.49 -1.61 8.10
N ARG A 171 28.24 -1.82 7.02
CA ARG A 171 27.64 -1.98 5.69
C ARG A 171 26.89 -3.31 5.67
N VAL A 172 25.58 -3.27 5.41
CA VAL A 172 24.72 -4.46 5.32
C VAL A 172 23.69 -4.31 4.22
N ALA A 173 23.33 -5.44 3.61
CA ALA A 173 22.19 -5.50 2.70
C ALA A 173 20.90 -5.61 3.53
N LEU A 174 20.21 -4.49 3.74
CA LEU A 174 18.91 -4.46 4.38
C LEU A 174 17.87 -5.09 3.44
N LYS A 175 17.32 -6.23 3.83
CA LYS A 175 16.24 -6.90 3.08
C LYS A 175 14.91 -6.52 3.70
N ALA A 176 14.11 -5.75 2.97
CA ALA A 176 12.75 -5.38 3.38
C ALA A 176 11.73 -6.06 2.45
N GLY A 177 10.77 -6.77 3.01
CA GLY A 177 9.60 -7.19 2.26
C GLY A 177 8.75 -5.98 1.89
N VAL A 178 8.31 -5.97 0.64
CA VAL A 178 7.42 -4.97 0.05
C VAL A 178 6.24 -5.71 -0.55
N LYS A 179 5.06 -5.08 -0.55
CA LYS A 179 3.90 -5.57 -1.30
C LYS A 179 3.44 -4.50 -2.25
N VAL A 180 3.38 -4.77 -3.56
CA VAL A 180 2.89 -3.79 -4.55
C VAL A 180 1.45 -4.08 -4.87
N SER A 181 0.57 -3.09 -4.77
CA SER A 181 -0.80 -3.27 -5.24
C SER A 181 -0.80 -3.65 -6.71
N TRP A 182 -1.62 -4.64 -7.03
CA TRP A 182 -1.73 -5.14 -8.38
C TRP A 182 -2.23 -4.05 -9.37
N SER A 183 -3.00 -3.06 -8.89
CA SER A 183 -3.40 -1.88 -9.67
C SER A 183 -2.22 -0.98 -10.08
N ALA A 184 -1.15 -0.91 -9.27
CA ALA A 184 0.00 -0.06 -9.56
C ALA A 184 0.93 -0.64 -10.64
N ILE A 185 0.88 -1.95 -10.86
CA ILE A 185 1.78 -2.67 -11.80
C ILE A 185 1.06 -3.16 -13.05
N SER A 186 -0.27 -3.29 -13.03
CA SER A 186 -1.05 -3.74 -14.17
C SER A 186 -0.85 -2.83 -15.38
N THR A 187 -0.81 -1.50 -15.20
CA THR A 187 -0.57 -0.53 -16.28
C THR A 187 0.80 -0.74 -16.94
N SER A 188 1.85 -0.87 -16.13
CA SER A 188 3.22 -1.11 -16.61
C SER A 188 3.35 -2.46 -17.32
N LEU A 189 2.72 -3.51 -16.78
CA LEU A 189 2.71 -4.85 -17.36
C LEU A 189 1.92 -4.90 -18.67
N VAL A 190 0.70 -4.33 -18.71
CA VAL A 190 -0.11 -4.25 -19.93
C VAL A 190 0.64 -3.45 -21.01
N GLY A 191 1.22 -2.30 -20.66
CA GLY A 191 1.99 -1.48 -21.59
C GLY A 191 3.24 -2.20 -22.13
N ALA A 192 3.96 -2.92 -21.28
CA ALA A 192 5.13 -3.69 -21.66
C ALA A 192 4.75 -4.90 -22.55
N LEU A 193 3.69 -5.63 -22.22
CA LEU A 193 3.15 -6.73 -23.02
C LEU A 193 2.65 -6.24 -24.37
N ALA A 194 1.90 -5.13 -24.41
CA ALA A 194 1.41 -4.53 -25.64
C ALA A 194 2.56 -4.12 -26.58
N LYS A 195 3.64 -3.55 -26.03
CA LYS A 195 4.87 -3.25 -26.80
C LYS A 195 5.53 -4.51 -27.34
N ARG A 196 5.68 -5.54 -26.50
CA ARG A 196 6.27 -6.82 -26.90
C ARG A 196 5.50 -7.48 -28.04
N LEU A 197 4.19 -7.29 -28.08
CA LEU A 197 3.29 -7.87 -29.06
C LEU A 197 2.92 -6.92 -30.21
N ALA A 198 3.63 -5.79 -30.33
CA ALA A 198 3.39 -4.78 -31.35
C ALA A 198 1.89 -4.37 -31.48
N GLY A 199 1.16 -4.37 -30.38
CA GLY A 199 -0.27 -4.01 -30.33
C GLY A 199 -1.25 -5.02 -30.94
N GLN A 200 -0.80 -6.24 -31.26
CA GLN A 200 -1.64 -7.26 -31.91
C GLN A 200 -2.67 -7.94 -30.99
N LEU A 201 -2.51 -7.80 -29.67
CA LEU A 201 -3.37 -8.42 -28.65
C LEU A 201 -3.85 -7.36 -27.66
N VAL A 202 -5.16 -7.33 -27.43
CA VAL A 202 -5.77 -6.57 -26.34
C VAL A 202 -5.62 -7.39 -25.06
N PHE A 203 -4.84 -6.90 -24.09
CA PHE A 203 -4.61 -7.59 -22.83
C PHE A 203 -5.60 -7.19 -21.76
N GLU A 204 -6.25 -8.18 -21.17
CA GLU A 204 -7.15 -8.01 -20.04
C GLU A 204 -6.57 -8.68 -18.78
N LEU A 205 -5.70 -7.96 -18.07
CA LEU A 205 -5.14 -8.45 -16.81
C LEU A 205 -6.19 -8.36 -15.70
N LYS A 206 -6.70 -9.51 -15.25
CA LYS A 206 -7.60 -9.62 -14.09
C LYS A 206 -6.92 -9.01 -12.87
N ALA A 207 -7.60 -8.11 -12.15
CA ALA A 207 -6.98 -7.37 -11.06
C ALA A 207 -7.81 -7.31 -9.80
N GLU A 208 -7.66 -8.25 -8.88
CA GLU A 208 -8.31 -8.20 -7.57
C GLU A 208 -7.93 -6.94 -6.77
N VAL A 209 -8.93 -6.21 -6.28
CA VAL A 209 -8.72 -5.05 -5.42
C VAL A 209 -8.11 -5.51 -4.11
N GLY A 210 -6.95 -4.96 -3.77
CA GLY A 210 -6.18 -5.36 -2.59
C GLY A 210 -5.27 -6.58 -2.82
N ALA A 211 -5.28 -7.20 -4.01
CA ALA A 211 -4.21 -8.13 -4.36
C ALA A 211 -2.88 -7.36 -4.45
N SER A 212 -1.82 -7.99 -3.95
CA SER A 212 -0.49 -7.43 -4.02
C SER A 212 0.53 -8.50 -4.36
N ILE A 213 1.56 -8.11 -5.11
CA ILE A 213 2.76 -8.95 -5.28
C ILE A 213 3.66 -8.68 -4.08
N GLY A 214 3.97 -9.73 -3.33
CA GLY A 214 5.05 -9.70 -2.36
C GLY A 214 6.39 -9.71 -3.08
N GLY A 215 7.28 -8.81 -2.72
CA GLY A 215 8.67 -8.83 -3.13
C GLY A 215 9.57 -8.59 -1.93
N THR A 216 10.85 -8.83 -2.11
CA THR A 216 11.88 -8.37 -1.20
C THR A 216 12.72 -7.35 -1.95
N VAL A 217 12.84 -6.17 -1.39
CA VAL A 217 13.84 -5.19 -1.82
C VAL A 217 15.02 -5.34 -0.89
N SER A 218 16.17 -5.61 -1.48
CA SER A 218 17.47 -5.52 -0.82
C SER A 218 18.03 -4.13 -1.10
N LEU A 219 18.55 -3.48 -0.07
CA LEU A 219 19.27 -2.22 -0.18
C LEU A 219 20.60 -2.36 0.55
N GLN A 220 21.69 -2.15 -0.17
CA GLN A 220 23.02 -2.12 0.43
C GLN A 220 23.40 -0.68 0.79
N ASP A 221 23.55 -0.43 2.09
CA ASP A 221 24.08 0.83 2.63
C ASP A 221 24.73 0.56 4.00
N GLU A 222 25.23 1.60 4.65
CA GLU A 222 25.68 1.58 6.03
C GLU A 222 24.51 1.85 6.98
N PHE A 223 24.26 0.91 7.88
CA PHE A 223 23.16 0.97 8.82
C PHE A 223 23.66 0.84 10.24
N ARG A 224 23.01 1.55 11.16
CA ARG A 224 23.19 1.40 12.60
C ARG A 224 22.01 0.64 13.18
N ILE A 225 22.27 -0.50 13.78
CA ILE A 225 21.28 -1.28 14.52
C ILE A 225 21.52 -1.03 16.00
N VAL A 226 20.45 -0.67 16.71
CA VAL A 226 20.48 -0.34 18.13
C VAL A 226 19.50 -1.25 18.87
N PHE A 227 20.02 -2.03 19.81
CA PHE A 227 19.24 -2.73 20.82
C PHE A 227 19.25 -1.88 22.08
N SER A 228 18.09 -1.60 22.66
CA SER A 228 17.99 -0.86 23.91
C SER A 228 16.91 -1.42 24.80
N ARG A 229 16.98 -1.06 26.08
CA ARG A 229 15.94 -1.37 27.04
C ARG A 229 15.52 -0.07 27.72
N PRO A 230 14.59 0.70 27.16
CA PRO A 230 14.26 2.02 27.70
C PRO A 230 13.63 1.98 29.10
N LYS A 231 12.90 0.90 29.40
CA LYS A 231 12.25 0.64 30.68
C LYS A 231 12.15 -0.87 30.87
N ASP A 232 11.70 -1.31 32.04
CA ASP A 232 11.35 -2.72 32.22
C ASP A 232 10.20 -3.14 31.30
N GLY A 233 10.36 -4.31 30.67
CA GLY A 233 9.45 -4.84 29.65
C GLY A 233 10.19 -5.18 28.35
N PRO A 234 9.57 -4.93 27.18
CA PRO A 234 10.13 -5.35 25.89
C PRO A 234 11.41 -4.59 25.53
N PHE A 235 12.29 -5.24 24.78
CA PHE A 235 13.46 -4.62 24.18
C PHE A 235 13.01 -3.71 23.03
N ARG A 236 13.66 -2.56 22.89
CA ARG A 236 13.48 -1.71 21.73
C ARG A 236 14.62 -1.96 20.74
N VAL A 237 14.29 -2.33 19.51
CA VAL A 237 15.26 -2.54 18.44
C VAL A 237 14.98 -1.52 17.35
N SER A 238 15.99 -0.72 17.01
CA SER A 238 15.88 0.27 15.95
C SER A 238 16.96 0.08 14.88
N VAL A 239 16.57 0.27 13.62
CA VAL A 239 17.46 0.30 12.46
C VAL A 239 17.49 1.73 11.95
N ARG A 240 18.67 2.33 11.89
CA ARG A 240 18.89 3.72 11.52
C ARG A 240 19.85 3.79 10.34
N LYS A 241 19.64 4.76 9.45
CA LYS A 241 20.59 5.08 8.37
C LYS A 241 21.86 5.68 8.98
N ALA A 242 23.05 5.19 8.65
CA ALA A 242 24.28 5.76 9.19
C ALA A 242 24.88 6.82 8.25
N THR A 243 25.67 7.74 8.79
CA THR A 243 26.52 8.67 8.03
C THR A 243 27.68 7.87 7.43
N SER A 244 27.78 7.82 6.09
CA SER A 244 28.88 7.14 5.41
C SER A 244 30.08 8.09 5.23
N ASP A 245 31.23 7.79 5.81
CA ASP A 245 32.47 8.56 5.63
C ASP A 245 33.13 8.33 4.25
N SER A 246 32.67 7.34 3.48
CA SER A 246 33.25 6.96 2.18
C SER A 246 32.53 7.61 0.99
N ALA A 247 33.28 8.32 0.15
CA ALA A 247 32.82 8.86 -1.12
C ALA A 247 32.32 7.74 -2.05
N ALA A 248 31.13 7.94 -2.64
CA ALA A 248 30.39 7.04 -3.53
C ALA A 248 29.74 5.82 -2.86
N ALA A 249 28.67 6.08 -2.08
CA ALA A 249 27.64 5.07 -1.81
C ALA A 249 26.98 4.68 -3.14
N GLN A 250 27.34 3.51 -3.67
CA GLN A 250 26.61 2.89 -4.77
C GLN A 250 25.38 2.21 -4.14
N ILE A 251 24.25 2.92 -4.14
CA ILE A 251 22.96 2.34 -3.79
C ILE A 251 22.66 1.27 -4.84
N SER A 252 22.85 0.01 -4.46
CA SER A 252 22.37 -1.12 -5.26
C SER A 252 21.13 -1.66 -4.60
N ALA A 253 19.96 -1.22 -5.07
CA ALA A 253 18.73 -1.91 -4.73
C ALA A 253 18.57 -3.14 -5.64
N GLY A 254 18.44 -4.32 -5.03
CA GLY A 254 18.04 -5.57 -5.68
C GLY A 254 16.57 -5.83 -5.35
N VAL A 255 15.79 -6.30 -6.33
CA VAL A 255 14.39 -6.67 -6.09
C VAL A 255 14.25 -8.12 -6.50
N SER A 256 13.78 -8.96 -5.58
CA SER A 256 13.35 -10.32 -5.86
C SER A 256 11.85 -10.41 -5.62
N LEU A 257 11.10 -10.88 -6.60
CA LEU A 257 9.66 -11.00 -6.46
C LEU A 257 9.27 -12.40 -6.02
N GLY A 258 8.41 -12.48 -5.01
CA GLY A 258 7.60 -13.67 -4.76
C GLY A 258 6.35 -13.56 -5.62
N TYR A 259 6.43 -14.01 -6.87
CA TYR A 259 5.23 -14.06 -7.72
C TYR A 259 4.19 -14.94 -7.06
N SER A 260 2.93 -14.51 -7.14
CA SER A 260 1.83 -15.38 -6.80
C SER A 260 1.38 -16.12 -8.07
N SER A 261 1.14 -17.43 -7.97
CA SER A 261 0.56 -18.26 -9.03
C SER A 261 -0.70 -17.62 -9.66
N PRO A 262 -1.58 -16.92 -8.91
CA PRO A 262 -2.70 -16.15 -9.46
C PRO A 262 -2.35 -15.03 -10.46
N LEU A 263 -1.20 -14.37 -10.30
CA LEU A 263 -0.76 -13.33 -11.23
C LEU A 263 -0.37 -13.95 -12.57
N LEU A 264 0.51 -14.94 -12.56
CA LEU A 264 0.97 -15.60 -13.78
C LEU A 264 -0.22 -16.28 -14.47
N ALA A 265 -1.15 -16.84 -13.71
CA ALA A 265 -2.40 -17.38 -14.21
C ALA A 265 -3.30 -16.30 -14.83
N SER A 266 -3.32 -15.09 -14.27
CA SER A 266 -4.06 -13.95 -14.84
C SER A 266 -3.45 -13.45 -16.15
N ILE A 267 -2.12 -13.46 -16.29
CA ILE A 267 -1.45 -13.16 -17.57
C ILE A 267 -1.78 -14.22 -18.61
N LEU A 268 -1.67 -15.50 -18.27
CA LEU A 268 -1.99 -16.59 -19.20
C LEU A 268 -3.48 -16.63 -19.56
N GLY A 269 -4.37 -16.40 -18.59
CA GLY A 269 -5.82 -16.35 -18.82
C GLY A 269 -6.29 -15.12 -19.59
N ALA A 270 -5.52 -14.03 -19.60
CA ALA A 270 -5.80 -12.83 -20.40
C ALA A 270 -5.61 -13.06 -21.90
N VAL A 271 -4.86 -14.10 -22.28
CA VAL A 271 -4.53 -14.43 -23.67
C VAL A 271 -5.69 -15.19 -24.34
N ASP A 272 -6.33 -16.10 -23.61
CA ASP A 272 -7.53 -16.79 -24.05
C ASP A 272 -8.50 -17.00 -22.87
N ALA A 273 -9.61 -16.24 -22.90
CA ALA A 273 -10.67 -16.29 -21.90
C ALA A 273 -11.36 -17.66 -21.77
N LYS A 274 -11.14 -18.60 -22.71
CA LYS A 274 -11.65 -19.98 -22.64
C LYS A 274 -10.81 -20.86 -21.72
N VAL A 275 -9.63 -20.42 -21.30
CA VAL A 275 -8.74 -21.19 -20.42
C VAL A 275 -9.22 -21.03 -18.98
N GLN A 276 -10.15 -21.91 -18.58
CA GLN A 276 -10.63 -21.97 -17.19
C GLN A 276 -9.58 -22.52 -16.21
N ASP A 277 -8.55 -23.19 -16.73
CA ASP A 277 -7.53 -23.90 -15.94
C ASP A 277 -6.17 -23.17 -15.91
N ALA A 278 -6.11 -21.86 -16.16
CA ALA A 278 -4.84 -21.11 -16.20
C ALA A 278 -4.04 -21.25 -14.90
N LEU A 279 -4.72 -21.33 -13.75
CA LEU A 279 -4.08 -21.59 -12.47
C LEU A 279 -3.48 -23.00 -12.39
N LYS A 280 -4.19 -24.03 -12.88
CA LYS A 280 -3.66 -25.41 -12.94
C LYS A 280 -2.48 -25.54 -13.89
N ILE A 281 -2.44 -24.74 -14.95
CA ILE A 281 -1.30 -24.68 -15.86
C ILE A 281 -0.08 -24.13 -15.10
N VAL A 282 -0.26 -23.03 -14.37
CA VAL A 282 0.80 -22.45 -13.53
C VAL A 282 1.25 -23.41 -12.45
N ASP A 283 0.33 -23.98 -11.68
CA ASP A 283 0.63 -24.95 -10.61
C ASP A 283 1.37 -26.17 -11.18
N GLY A 284 0.93 -26.67 -12.34
CA GLY A 284 1.58 -27.78 -13.04
C GLY A 284 2.96 -27.44 -13.59
N LEU A 285 3.18 -26.21 -14.06
CA LEU A 285 4.50 -25.73 -14.47
C LEU A 285 5.46 -25.59 -13.28
N GLU A 286 4.96 -25.09 -12.14
CA GLU A 286 5.74 -24.92 -10.90
C GLU A 286 6.09 -26.26 -10.25
N GLN A 287 5.20 -27.24 -10.33
CA GLN A 287 5.42 -28.60 -9.81
C GLN A 287 6.14 -29.52 -10.81
N GLY A 288 6.45 -29.04 -12.02
CA GLY A 288 7.06 -29.83 -13.09
C GLY A 288 6.18 -30.98 -13.58
N SER A 289 4.86 -30.88 -13.40
CA SER A 289 3.89 -31.92 -13.75
C SER A 289 2.69 -31.33 -14.50
N LEU A 290 2.73 -31.42 -15.83
CA LEU A 290 1.59 -31.07 -16.70
C LEU A 290 1.08 -32.29 -17.42
N THR A 291 -0.24 -32.40 -17.53
CA THR A 291 -0.85 -33.38 -18.42
C THR A 291 -0.57 -33.00 -19.88
N PRO A 292 -0.49 -33.96 -20.82
CA PRO A 292 -0.25 -33.67 -22.23
C PRO A 292 -1.23 -32.65 -22.83
N ALA A 293 -2.49 -32.66 -22.37
CA ALA A 293 -3.50 -31.70 -22.80
C ALA A 293 -3.19 -30.27 -22.31
N LEU A 294 -2.85 -30.09 -21.04
CA LEU A 294 -2.51 -28.78 -20.48
C LEU A 294 -1.20 -28.23 -21.05
N LEU A 295 -0.27 -29.12 -21.40
CA LEU A 295 1.01 -28.76 -21.98
C LEU A 295 0.88 -28.16 -23.39
N GLN A 296 -0.06 -28.67 -24.20
CA GLN A 296 -0.41 -28.08 -25.50
C GLN A 296 -1.06 -26.70 -25.35
N VAL A 297 -1.95 -26.55 -24.36
CA VAL A 297 -2.60 -25.26 -24.06
C VAL A 297 -1.56 -24.24 -23.58
N ALA A 298 -0.67 -24.62 -22.67
CA ALA A 298 0.40 -23.76 -22.17
C ALA A 298 1.34 -23.30 -23.30
N ALA A 299 1.73 -24.21 -24.19
CA ALA A 299 2.56 -23.89 -25.36
C ALA A 299 1.89 -22.86 -26.27
N ALA A 300 0.59 -23.00 -26.53
CA ALA A 300 -0.18 -22.07 -27.36
C ALA A 300 -0.27 -20.67 -26.72
N LEU A 301 -0.54 -20.59 -25.42
CA LEU A 301 -0.65 -19.32 -24.69
C LEU A 301 0.68 -18.57 -24.66
N LEU A 302 1.78 -19.25 -24.29
CA LEU A 302 3.11 -18.64 -24.24
C LEU A 302 3.59 -18.17 -25.62
N LYS A 303 3.27 -18.94 -26.67
CA LYS A 303 3.53 -18.55 -28.05
C LYS A 303 2.76 -17.29 -28.45
N GLN A 304 1.48 -17.19 -28.09
CA GLN A 304 0.66 -16.00 -28.36
C GLN A 304 1.15 -14.77 -27.60
N LEU A 305 1.75 -14.95 -26.43
CA LEU A 305 2.43 -13.90 -25.67
C LEU A 305 3.79 -13.47 -26.26
N GLY A 306 4.27 -14.13 -27.31
CA GLY A 306 5.53 -13.81 -27.95
C GLY A 306 6.76 -14.23 -27.12
N PHE A 307 6.61 -15.22 -26.25
CA PHE A 307 7.71 -15.92 -25.59
C PHE A 307 8.08 -17.15 -26.44
N HIS A 308 9.39 -17.33 -26.69
CA HIS A 308 10.03 -18.31 -27.59
C HIS A 308 9.34 -18.69 -28.93
N LYS A 309 9.97 -18.35 -30.06
CA LYS A 309 9.51 -18.71 -31.43
C LYS A 309 10.31 -19.92 -31.96
N PRO A 310 10.27 -21.10 -31.31
CA PRO A 310 9.04 -21.90 -31.30
C PRO A 310 8.79 -22.58 -29.95
N VAL A 311 7.71 -22.25 -29.26
CA VAL A 311 7.25 -23.08 -28.14
C VAL A 311 6.74 -24.40 -28.69
N GLU A 312 7.60 -25.43 -28.71
CA GLU A 312 7.16 -26.79 -28.95
C GLU A 312 6.36 -27.27 -27.74
N ALA A 313 5.40 -28.16 -27.97
CA ALA A 313 4.64 -28.78 -26.88
C ALA A 313 5.47 -29.89 -26.20
N THR A 314 6.64 -29.52 -25.68
CA THR A 314 7.48 -30.33 -24.80
C THR A 314 7.62 -29.63 -23.45
N LEU A 315 7.75 -30.40 -22.36
CA LEU A 315 7.84 -29.83 -21.02
C LEU A 315 9.02 -28.84 -20.91
N ALA A 316 10.18 -29.21 -21.47
CA ALA A 316 11.36 -28.35 -21.46
C ALA A 316 11.12 -27.01 -22.19
N SER A 317 10.50 -27.01 -23.37
CA SER A 317 10.24 -25.78 -24.13
C SER A 317 9.20 -24.89 -23.46
N VAL A 318 8.14 -25.48 -22.89
CA VAL A 318 7.08 -24.73 -22.19
C VAL A 318 7.62 -24.17 -20.88
N THR A 319 8.40 -24.94 -20.10
CA THR A 319 9.06 -24.44 -18.89
C THR A 319 10.03 -23.31 -19.20
N ALA A 320 10.85 -23.41 -20.26
CA ALA A 320 11.76 -22.33 -20.65
C ALA A 320 11.01 -21.03 -21.02
N ALA A 321 9.92 -21.13 -21.80
CA ALA A 321 9.10 -19.97 -22.14
C ALA A 321 8.34 -19.41 -20.92
N TYR A 322 8.00 -20.26 -19.95
CA TYR A 322 7.40 -19.85 -18.68
C TYR A 322 8.39 -19.12 -17.77
N GLU A 323 9.64 -19.57 -17.68
CA GLU A 323 10.71 -18.83 -16.98
C GLU A 323 10.99 -17.49 -17.68
N GLU A 324 10.97 -17.42 -19.02
CA GLU A 324 11.09 -16.15 -19.76
C GLU A 324 9.95 -15.17 -19.42
N LEU A 325 8.72 -15.69 -19.21
CA LEU A 325 7.59 -14.89 -18.74
C LEU A 325 7.82 -14.38 -17.31
N LYS A 326 8.32 -15.23 -16.40
CA LYS A 326 8.67 -14.81 -15.02
C LYS A 326 9.71 -13.70 -15.04
N ASP A 327 10.80 -13.88 -15.77
CA ASP A 327 11.87 -12.89 -15.91
C ASP A 327 11.36 -11.57 -16.50
N PHE A 328 10.44 -11.65 -17.47
CA PHE A 328 9.81 -10.47 -18.04
C PHE A 328 8.96 -9.72 -17.00
N VAL A 329 8.10 -10.43 -16.26
CA VAL A 329 7.31 -9.83 -15.16
C VAL A 329 8.24 -9.26 -14.10
N GLU A 330 9.35 -9.95 -13.78
CA GLU A 330 10.40 -9.47 -12.90
C GLU A 330 10.90 -8.11 -13.34
N SER A 331 11.37 -8.03 -14.57
CA SER A 331 12.04 -6.83 -15.07
C SER A 331 11.13 -5.58 -15.02
N VAL A 332 9.85 -5.75 -15.34
CA VAL A 332 8.86 -4.67 -15.37
C VAL A 332 8.49 -4.22 -13.96
N VAL A 333 8.22 -5.18 -13.06
CA VAL A 333 7.77 -4.88 -11.70
C VAL A 333 8.94 -4.44 -10.81
N SER A 334 10.09 -5.10 -10.90
CA SER A 334 11.32 -4.78 -10.16
C SER A 334 11.84 -3.39 -10.48
N GLY A 335 11.79 -2.94 -11.74
CA GLY A 335 12.17 -1.57 -12.10
C GLY A 335 11.29 -0.51 -11.42
N THR A 336 9.97 -0.77 -11.35
CA THR A 336 9.00 0.12 -10.69
C THR A 336 9.20 0.13 -9.16
N LEU A 337 9.40 -1.05 -8.58
CA LEU A 337 9.64 -1.26 -7.16
C LEU A 337 10.92 -0.59 -6.66
N LYS A 338 12.02 -0.84 -7.38
CA LYS A 338 13.34 -0.31 -7.10
C LYS A 338 13.32 1.20 -7.03
N ALA A 339 12.76 1.85 -8.05
CA ALA A 339 12.67 3.30 -8.12
C ALA A 339 11.81 3.91 -6.99
N GLY A 340 10.75 3.22 -6.56
CA GLY A 340 9.92 3.64 -5.42
C GLY A 340 10.64 3.55 -4.08
N PHE A 341 11.32 2.44 -3.85
CA PHE A 341 12.03 2.19 -2.60
C PHE A 341 13.29 3.05 -2.46
N GLU A 342 14.11 3.16 -3.52
CA GLU A 342 15.30 4.03 -3.55
C GLU A 342 14.93 5.48 -3.23
N TYR A 343 13.77 5.94 -3.70
CA TYR A 343 13.27 7.29 -3.40
C TYR A 343 12.87 7.46 -1.92
N GLU A 344 12.07 6.57 -1.34
CA GLU A 344 11.66 6.66 0.07
C GLU A 344 12.89 6.55 1.00
N TYR A 345 13.89 5.77 0.59
CA TYR A 345 15.17 5.70 1.28
C TYR A 345 16.03 6.96 1.14
N ALA A 346 16.11 7.54 -0.06
CA ALA A 346 16.87 8.78 -0.31
C ALA A 346 16.28 9.98 0.45
N ARG A 347 14.97 9.99 0.70
CA ARG A 347 14.27 11.02 1.49
C ARG A 347 14.56 10.93 2.99
N SER A 348 15.06 9.80 3.48
CA SER A 348 15.48 9.64 4.86
C SER A 348 16.81 10.37 5.08
N THR A 349 16.80 11.34 6.00
CA THR A 349 18.00 12.06 6.46
C THR A 349 19.03 11.10 7.05
N GLU A 350 20.28 11.56 7.16
CA GLU A 350 21.31 10.85 7.92
C GLU A 350 20.79 10.62 9.36
N ASP A 351 21.01 9.42 9.91
CA ASP A 351 20.52 8.97 11.23
C ASP A 351 18.99 8.82 11.38
N ALA A 352 18.22 8.90 10.29
CA ALA A 352 16.79 8.60 10.31
C ALA A 352 16.49 7.16 10.75
N THR A 353 15.50 6.99 11.63
CA THR A 353 15.00 5.67 12.04
C THR A 353 14.16 5.06 10.94
N LEU A 354 14.65 3.97 10.35
CA LEU A 354 14.01 3.21 9.28
C LEU A 354 13.06 2.13 9.82
N LEU A 355 13.36 1.58 10.99
CA LEU A 355 12.50 0.60 11.67
C LEU A 355 12.68 0.76 13.17
N GLU A 356 11.59 0.66 13.92
CA GLU A 356 11.60 0.59 15.37
C GLU A 356 10.56 -0.42 15.86
N LEU A 357 11.03 -1.40 16.64
CA LEU A 357 10.25 -2.49 17.19
C LEU A 357 10.37 -2.54 18.71
N GLU A 358 9.29 -2.91 19.38
CA GLU A 358 9.26 -3.37 20.77
C GLU A 358 9.12 -4.89 20.80
N VAL A 359 10.26 -5.56 20.90
CA VAL A 359 10.39 -7.01 20.87
C VAL A 359 10.20 -7.55 22.29
N PRO A 360 9.22 -8.43 22.53
CA PRO A 360 9.05 -9.12 23.81
C PRO A 360 10.30 -9.89 24.20
N VAL A 361 10.52 -10.03 25.51
CA VAL A 361 11.74 -10.64 26.07
C VAL A 361 11.91 -12.07 25.57
N GLU A 362 10.82 -12.82 25.51
CA GLU A 362 10.74 -14.21 25.09
C GLU A 362 11.04 -14.42 23.58
N GLU A 363 10.87 -13.38 22.77
CA GLU A 363 11.04 -13.43 21.30
C GLU A 363 12.41 -12.95 20.83
N LEU A 364 13.15 -12.24 21.69
CA LEU A 364 14.47 -11.70 21.37
C LEU A 364 15.44 -12.79 20.90
N ALA A 365 15.44 -13.96 21.55
CA ALA A 365 16.35 -15.06 21.19
C ALA A 365 16.11 -15.58 19.76
N GLY A 366 14.86 -15.62 19.32
CA GLY A 366 14.49 -16.08 17.97
C GLY A 366 14.71 -15.02 16.89
N ALA A 367 14.75 -13.73 17.24
CA ALA A 367 14.88 -12.62 16.30
C ALA A 367 16.29 -12.01 16.23
N HIS A 368 17.13 -12.18 17.26
CA HIS A 368 18.45 -11.55 17.37
C HIS A 368 19.36 -11.81 16.16
N GLY A 369 19.45 -13.05 15.70
CA GLY A 369 20.25 -13.40 14.52
C GLY A 369 19.80 -12.65 13.25
N ALA A 370 18.49 -12.47 13.06
CA ALA A 370 17.93 -11.75 11.92
C ALA A 370 18.17 -10.23 12.00
N PHE A 371 18.21 -9.65 13.21
CA PHE A 371 18.57 -8.25 13.40
C PHE A 371 20.06 -8.01 13.13
N VAL A 372 20.91 -8.91 13.61
CA VAL A 372 22.36 -8.86 13.36
C VAL A 372 22.67 -9.03 11.87
N SER A 373 21.85 -9.79 11.14
CA SER A 373 22.01 -10.00 9.70
C SER A 373 21.38 -8.94 8.79
N GLY A 374 20.60 -8.01 9.34
CA GLY A 374 19.81 -7.07 8.54
C GLY A 374 18.69 -7.74 7.70
N ASP A 375 18.32 -8.98 8.02
CA ASP A 375 17.21 -9.71 7.40
C ASP A 375 15.87 -9.28 8.01
N LEU A 376 15.49 -8.04 7.70
CA LEU A 376 14.23 -7.47 8.18
C LEU A 376 13.01 -8.18 7.56
N ALA A 377 13.16 -8.85 6.41
CA ALA A 377 12.13 -9.65 5.79
C ALA A 377 11.76 -10.87 6.67
N SER A 378 12.74 -11.60 7.21
CA SER A 378 12.46 -12.65 8.18
C SER A 378 11.83 -12.12 9.48
N ILE A 379 12.23 -10.92 9.91
CA ILE A 379 11.64 -10.26 11.09
C ILE A 379 10.18 -9.86 10.82
N GLN A 380 9.86 -9.32 9.63
CA GLN A 380 8.50 -8.96 9.23
C GLN A 380 7.51 -10.12 9.38
N HIS A 381 7.94 -11.34 9.04
CA HIS A 381 7.10 -12.53 9.18
C HIS A 381 6.82 -12.92 10.63
N ARG A 382 7.75 -12.60 11.55
CA ARG A 382 7.66 -12.94 12.99
C ARG A 382 6.97 -11.87 13.84
N VAL A 383 7.16 -10.60 13.49
CA VAL A 383 6.66 -9.45 14.25
C VAL A 383 5.15 -9.54 14.45
N ASN A 384 4.64 -9.27 15.66
CA ASN A 384 3.22 -8.97 15.84
C ASN A 384 3.00 -7.46 15.60
N ASP A 385 1.84 -7.04 15.12
CA ASP A 385 1.51 -5.63 14.92
C ASP A 385 1.70 -4.79 16.20
N ALA A 386 1.52 -5.40 17.37
CA ALA A 386 1.78 -4.81 18.67
C ALA A 386 3.25 -4.43 18.93
N TRP A 387 4.21 -5.02 18.21
CA TRP A 387 5.64 -4.73 18.36
C TRP A 387 6.06 -3.52 17.51
N LEU A 388 5.35 -3.21 16.43
CA LEU A 388 5.78 -2.17 15.48
C LEU A 388 5.51 -0.78 16.02
N ARG A 389 6.57 0.01 16.26
CA ARG A 389 6.47 1.42 16.68
C ARG A 389 6.67 2.38 15.51
N ARG A 390 7.70 2.14 14.69
CA ARG A 390 7.98 2.96 13.51
C ARG A 390 8.46 2.12 12.37
N TYR A 391 8.14 2.58 11.17
CA TYR A 391 8.66 1.99 9.94
C TYR A 391 8.80 3.09 8.88
N PHE A 392 10.03 3.45 8.57
CA PHE A 392 10.40 4.61 7.77
C PHE A 392 9.72 5.87 8.31
N HIS A 393 9.22 6.75 7.43
CA HIS A 393 8.50 7.98 7.78
C HIS A 393 7.14 7.76 8.49
N MET A 394 6.78 6.52 8.85
CA MET A 394 5.54 6.23 9.56
C MET A 394 5.73 6.21 11.07
N LYS A 395 4.79 6.83 11.77
CA LYS A 395 4.56 6.64 13.21
C LYS A 395 3.35 5.71 13.36
N SER A 396 3.50 4.50 13.92
CA SER A 396 2.32 3.74 14.34
C SER A 396 1.79 4.40 15.62
N VAL A 397 0.49 4.63 15.79
CA VAL A 397 -0.60 3.66 15.95
C VAL A 397 -1.85 4.19 15.21
N GLU A 398 -2.65 3.30 14.58
CA GLU A 398 -3.96 3.56 13.92
C GLU A 398 -4.08 4.10 12.47
N SER A 399 -3.03 4.37 11.69
CA SER A 399 -3.25 4.66 10.24
C SER A 399 -2.17 4.18 9.27
N GLN A 400 -2.64 3.69 8.10
CA GLN A 400 -1.97 3.62 6.79
C GLN A 400 -0.73 2.72 6.61
N ARG A 401 -0.93 1.40 6.50
CA ARG A 401 0.12 0.43 6.12
C ARG A 401 0.45 0.35 4.62
N VAL A 402 0.53 1.47 3.92
CA VAL A 402 1.01 1.51 2.51
C VAL A 402 1.82 2.79 2.25
N TRP A 403 3.07 2.62 1.80
CA TRP A 403 3.92 3.67 1.27
C TRP A 403 3.59 3.98 -0.20
N GLY A 404 4.23 4.99 -0.77
CA GLY A 404 4.03 5.38 -2.17
C GLY A 404 4.24 4.19 -3.11
N LEU A 405 3.59 4.22 -4.28
CA LEU A 405 3.49 3.10 -5.23
C LEU A 405 2.78 1.84 -4.70
N GLY A 406 1.97 1.95 -3.64
CA GLY A 406 1.22 0.80 -3.14
C GLY A 406 2.03 -0.15 -2.25
N LEU A 407 3.22 0.26 -1.79
CA LEU A 407 4.16 -0.56 -1.00
C LEU A 407 3.67 -0.82 0.43
N GLY A 408 3.11 -1.99 0.72
CA GLY A 408 2.60 -2.36 2.05
C GLY A 408 3.59 -3.13 2.94
N TRP A 409 3.42 -2.99 4.26
CA TRP A 409 4.04 -3.86 5.29
C TRP A 409 3.04 -4.95 5.69
N ARG A 410 3.30 -6.20 5.26
CA ARG A 410 2.60 -7.48 5.56
C ARG A 410 1.26 -7.76 4.86
N ASP A 411 0.85 -9.04 4.94
CA ASP A 411 -0.50 -9.54 4.63
C ASP A 411 -1.43 -9.23 5.78
N VAL A 412 -2.47 -8.45 5.50
CA VAL A 412 -3.47 -8.14 6.51
C VAL A 412 -4.87 -8.34 5.91
N ASN A 413 -5.33 -9.58 6.02
CA ASN A 413 -6.75 -9.93 5.99
C ASN A 413 -7.29 -9.79 7.41
N PHE A 414 -8.07 -8.75 7.66
CA PHE A 414 -8.88 -8.66 8.87
C PHE A 414 -10.36 -8.54 8.49
N ALA A 415 -11.16 -9.34 9.19
CA ALA A 415 -12.61 -9.39 9.10
C ALA A 415 -13.24 -8.31 9.99
N SER A 416 -14.49 -7.94 9.65
CA SER A 416 -15.32 -6.86 10.22
C SER A 416 -15.29 -5.55 9.42
N GLN A 417 -16.30 -4.70 9.63
CA GLN A 417 -16.70 -3.58 8.78
C GLN A 417 -15.62 -2.48 8.77
N GLU A 418 -14.63 -2.58 7.86
CA GLU A 418 -13.50 -1.66 7.76
C GLU A 418 -13.69 -0.63 6.63
N ASP A 419 -13.62 0.66 6.97
CA ASP A 419 -13.46 1.78 6.03
C ASP A 419 -11.95 2.02 5.84
N ARG A 420 -11.44 1.85 4.60
CA ARG A 420 -10.01 2.01 4.29
C ARG A 420 -9.80 3.26 3.44
N ARG A 421 -9.25 4.33 4.04
CA ARG A 421 -8.88 5.59 3.37
C ARG A 421 -7.37 5.72 3.14
N LYS A 422 -6.92 5.89 1.89
CA LYS A 422 -5.52 6.22 1.55
C LYS A 422 -5.50 7.40 0.60
N LEU A 423 -4.83 8.49 1.00
CA LEU A 423 -4.44 9.60 0.13
C LEU A 423 -2.95 9.84 0.36
N LYS A 424 -2.11 9.58 -0.65
CA LYS A 424 -0.67 9.89 -0.55
C LYS A 424 -0.23 10.66 -1.78
N ALA A 425 0.26 11.88 -1.55
CA ALA A 425 1.01 12.67 -2.53
C ALA A 425 2.50 12.42 -2.31
N VAL A 426 3.22 12.09 -3.38
CA VAL A 426 4.66 11.82 -3.35
C VAL A 426 5.36 12.75 -4.32
N VAL A 427 6.33 13.53 -3.86
CA VAL A 427 7.13 14.46 -4.67
C VAL A 427 8.56 13.95 -4.78
N GLN A 428 8.97 13.51 -5.97
CA GLN A 428 10.32 13.00 -6.20
C GLN A 428 11.20 14.08 -6.80
N HIS A 429 12.41 14.29 -6.27
CA HIS A 429 13.36 15.29 -6.78
C HIS A 429 14.54 14.61 -7.47
N ALA A 430 14.97 15.11 -8.62
CA ALA A 430 16.10 14.56 -9.38
C ALA A 430 17.46 15.17 -8.98
N SER A 431 17.49 16.13 -8.06
CA SER A 431 18.70 16.85 -7.68
C SER A 431 18.78 17.08 -6.17
N ARG A 432 20.00 17.26 -5.62
CA ARG A 432 20.23 17.65 -4.22
C ARG A 432 19.58 18.99 -3.85
N ASP A 433 19.31 19.86 -4.82
CA ASP A 433 18.51 21.06 -4.61
C ASP A 433 17.02 20.69 -4.65
N HIS A 434 16.45 20.42 -3.47
CA HIS A 434 15.03 20.11 -3.33
C HIS A 434 14.13 21.33 -3.58
N ARG A 435 14.64 22.57 -3.50
CA ARG A 435 13.83 23.78 -3.67
C ARG A 435 13.68 24.23 -5.12
N GLN A 436 14.67 23.99 -5.97
CA GLN A 436 14.62 24.42 -7.39
C GLN A 436 14.90 23.32 -8.42
N GLY A 437 15.22 22.09 -7.98
CA GLY A 437 15.52 20.97 -8.87
C GLY A 437 14.29 20.34 -9.54
N PRO A 438 14.50 19.54 -10.60
CA PRO A 438 13.41 18.82 -11.30
C PRO A 438 12.67 17.87 -10.36
N ARG A 439 11.36 17.78 -10.53
CA ARG A 439 10.43 17.07 -9.65
C ARG A 439 9.46 16.20 -10.46
N ARG A 440 9.00 15.08 -9.89
CA ARG A 440 7.83 14.35 -10.39
C ARG A 440 6.89 13.99 -9.27
N TYR A 441 5.60 14.11 -9.51
CA TYR A 441 4.57 13.85 -8.51
C TYR A 441 3.87 12.51 -8.80
N ALA A 442 3.50 11.79 -7.75
CA ALA A 442 2.60 10.64 -7.84
C ALA A 442 1.54 10.75 -6.75
N PHE A 443 0.28 10.61 -7.15
CA PHE A 443 -0.87 10.60 -6.27
C PHE A 443 -1.60 9.26 -6.42
N LEU A 444 -1.87 8.62 -5.29
CA LEU A 444 -2.71 7.43 -5.21
C LEU A 444 -3.80 7.68 -4.18
N GLY A 445 -5.04 7.43 -4.59
CA GLY A 445 -6.20 7.56 -3.74
C GLY A 445 -7.13 6.39 -3.94
N ALA A 446 -7.22 5.54 -2.93
CA ALA A 446 -8.05 4.35 -2.96
C ALA A 446 -8.93 4.30 -1.72
N ARG A 447 -10.22 3.99 -1.93
CA ARG A 447 -11.18 3.72 -0.86
C ARG A 447 -11.98 2.47 -1.16
N SER A 448 -12.10 1.59 -0.17
CA SER A 448 -12.91 0.38 -0.29
C SER A 448 -13.65 0.09 1.00
N TYR A 449 -14.87 -0.42 0.88
CA TYR A 449 -15.71 -0.88 1.97
C TYR A 449 -15.92 -2.37 1.87
N THR A 450 -15.95 -3.05 3.01
CA THR A 450 -16.38 -4.45 3.09
C THR A 450 -17.41 -4.56 4.20
N SER A 451 -18.57 -5.14 3.89
CA SER A 451 -19.58 -5.53 4.87
C SER A 451 -19.70 -7.04 4.90
N SER A 452 -19.39 -7.65 6.03
CA SER A 452 -19.47 -9.10 6.27
C SER A 452 -19.95 -9.36 7.71
N GLY A 453 -20.83 -10.33 7.93
CA GLY A 453 -21.19 -10.77 9.29
C GLY A 453 -22.45 -11.64 9.36
N VAL A 454 -22.60 -12.40 10.46
CA VAL A 454 -23.73 -13.31 10.71
C VAL A 454 -25.08 -12.58 10.72
N LEU A 455 -25.10 -11.30 11.13
CA LEU A 455 -26.28 -10.42 11.08
C LEU A 455 -26.64 -9.94 9.67
N TYR A 456 -25.70 -10.00 8.71
CA TYR A 456 -25.88 -9.47 7.36
C TYR A 456 -26.07 -10.55 6.30
N GLY A 457 -25.76 -11.82 6.61
CA GLY A 457 -26.03 -12.99 5.75
C GLY A 457 -25.22 -13.09 4.46
N LYS A 458 -24.68 -11.98 3.96
CA LYS A 458 -23.90 -11.82 2.72
C LYS A 458 -22.60 -11.06 2.97
N THR A 459 -21.59 -11.30 2.14
CA THR A 459 -20.38 -10.47 2.08
C THR A 459 -20.46 -9.56 0.86
N SER A 460 -20.35 -8.25 1.04
CA SER A 460 -20.25 -7.31 -0.09
C SER A 460 -19.07 -6.37 0.08
N ARG A 461 -18.41 -6.08 -1.03
CA ARG A 461 -17.24 -5.23 -1.11
C ARG A 461 -17.35 -4.28 -2.30
N TRP A 462 -17.10 -3.00 -2.10
CA TRP A 462 -17.08 -2.02 -3.20
C TRP A 462 -16.04 -0.96 -2.95
N GLY A 463 -15.63 -0.24 -3.99
CA GLY A 463 -14.64 0.81 -3.87
C GLY A 463 -14.20 1.39 -5.19
N LEU A 464 -13.28 2.35 -5.09
CA LEU A 464 -12.63 3.01 -6.20
C LEU A 464 -11.15 3.24 -5.93
N ASP A 465 -10.41 3.32 -7.01
CA ASP A 465 -9.00 3.66 -7.05
C ASP A 465 -8.81 4.72 -8.15
N PHE A 466 -8.20 5.84 -7.79
CA PHE A 466 -7.76 6.86 -8.71
C PHE A 466 -6.24 6.99 -8.57
N SER A 467 -5.55 7.14 -9.69
CA SER A 467 -4.12 7.40 -9.66
C SER A 467 -3.76 8.50 -10.65
N ALA A 468 -2.76 9.30 -10.27
CA ALA A 468 -2.18 10.31 -11.13
C ALA A 468 -0.66 10.27 -10.94
N GLN A 469 0.10 9.86 -11.96
CA GLN A 469 1.55 9.72 -11.86
C GLN A 469 2.29 10.43 -12.98
N MET A 470 3.27 11.25 -12.66
CA MET A 470 4.20 11.81 -13.64
C MET A 470 5.23 10.75 -14.06
N PRO A 471 5.33 10.40 -15.35
CA PRO A 471 6.28 9.42 -15.82
C PRO A 471 7.72 9.96 -15.86
N ARG A 472 7.89 11.30 -15.91
CA ARG A 472 9.19 11.99 -16.04
C ARG A 472 9.33 13.11 -15.02
N PHE A 473 10.57 13.50 -14.71
CA PHE A 473 10.87 14.68 -13.89
C PHE A 473 10.72 15.96 -14.69
N SER A 474 10.21 17.02 -14.06
CA SER A 474 9.97 18.33 -14.63
C SER A 474 10.39 19.45 -13.67
N LEU A 475 10.95 20.53 -14.21
CA LEU A 475 11.33 21.71 -13.41
C LEU A 475 10.10 22.52 -12.99
N THR A 476 9.02 22.46 -13.77
CA THR A 476 7.77 23.17 -13.53
C THR A 476 6.61 22.17 -13.62
N PRO A 477 6.45 21.29 -12.62
CA PRO A 477 5.47 20.22 -12.70
C PRO A 477 4.05 20.75 -12.85
N SER A 478 3.36 20.27 -13.87
CA SER A 478 2.03 20.73 -14.26
C SER A 478 1.07 19.55 -14.40
N ALA A 479 -0.24 19.83 -14.32
CA ALA A 479 -1.24 18.77 -14.34
C ALA A 479 -1.26 17.97 -15.67
N ASP A 480 -0.81 18.54 -16.78
CA ASP A 480 -0.70 17.82 -18.05
C ASP A 480 0.40 16.76 -18.07
N GLU A 481 1.35 16.79 -17.14
CA GLU A 481 2.45 15.82 -17.09
C GLU A 481 2.06 14.50 -16.40
N PHE A 482 0.86 14.37 -15.83
CA PHE A 482 0.41 13.12 -15.19
C PHE A 482 -0.23 12.12 -16.16
N GLU A 483 0.04 10.84 -15.93
CA GLU A 483 -0.81 9.76 -16.40
C GLU A 483 -1.89 9.48 -15.36
N TYR A 484 -3.16 9.59 -15.76
CA TYR A 484 -4.32 9.33 -14.90
C TYR A 484 -4.89 7.93 -15.13
N SER A 485 -5.29 7.25 -14.07
CA SER A 485 -6.11 6.04 -14.19
C SER A 485 -7.23 6.05 -13.18
N PHE A 486 -8.38 5.51 -13.59
CA PHE A 486 -9.53 5.33 -12.72
C PHE A 486 -9.99 3.87 -12.75
N PHE A 487 -10.31 3.35 -11.58
CA PHE A 487 -10.82 2.02 -11.39
C PHE A 487 -11.95 2.01 -10.36
N ALA A 488 -13.01 1.25 -10.62
CA ALA A 488 -14.09 1.00 -9.66
C ALA A 488 -14.42 -0.49 -9.60
N GLN A 489 -14.85 -0.96 -8.43
CA GLN A 489 -15.26 -2.34 -8.20
C GLN A 489 -16.51 -2.43 -7.33
N SER A 490 -17.34 -3.43 -7.61
CA SER A 490 -18.34 -3.96 -6.67
C SER A 490 -18.31 -5.50 -6.70
N GLN A 491 -18.37 -6.16 -5.55
CA GLN A 491 -18.25 -7.59 -5.35
C GLN A 491 -19.28 -8.05 -4.30
N VAL A 492 -19.96 -9.16 -4.56
CA VAL A 492 -20.94 -9.76 -3.65
C VAL A 492 -20.75 -11.26 -3.62
N GLU A 493 -20.57 -11.81 -2.42
CA GLU A 493 -20.55 -13.25 -2.14
C GLU A 493 -21.77 -13.61 -1.29
N ASP A 494 -22.56 -14.56 -1.78
CA ASP A 494 -23.78 -15.04 -1.11
C ASP A 494 -24.11 -16.49 -1.56
N GLY A 495 -25.08 -17.13 -0.91
CA GLY A 495 -25.63 -18.41 -1.33
C GLY A 495 -26.26 -18.31 -2.73
N LEU A 496 -26.03 -19.31 -3.57
CA LEU A 496 -26.60 -19.36 -4.91
C LEU A 496 -28.13 -19.24 -4.87
N SER A 497 -28.65 -18.19 -5.50
CA SER A 497 -30.08 -18.00 -5.76
C SER A 497 -30.29 -17.37 -7.13
N LYS A 498 -31.46 -17.60 -7.73
CA LYS A 498 -31.81 -16.97 -9.02
C LYS A 498 -31.85 -15.45 -8.87
N GLU A 499 -32.31 -14.98 -7.71
CA GLU A 499 -32.41 -13.57 -7.34
C GLU A 499 -31.02 -12.91 -7.27
N LEU A 500 -30.00 -13.58 -6.72
CA LEU A 500 -28.63 -13.09 -6.69
C LEU A 500 -28.04 -12.93 -8.10
N ILE A 501 -28.17 -13.97 -8.94
CA ILE A 501 -27.70 -13.92 -10.34
C ILE A 501 -28.41 -12.81 -11.10
N GLN A 502 -29.73 -12.67 -10.93
CA GLN A 502 -30.48 -11.60 -11.56
C GLN A 502 -30.03 -10.22 -11.08
N ARG A 503 -29.74 -10.04 -9.78
CA ARG A 503 -29.20 -8.78 -9.25
C ARG A 503 -27.82 -8.47 -9.81
N ALA A 504 -26.96 -9.47 -9.94
CA ALA A 504 -25.61 -9.30 -10.49
C ALA A 504 -25.64 -8.94 -11.98
N VAL A 505 -26.45 -9.63 -12.78
CA VAL A 505 -26.63 -9.30 -14.20
C VAL A 505 -27.31 -7.94 -14.38
N ASP A 506 -28.28 -7.60 -13.52
CA ASP A 506 -28.90 -6.28 -13.51
C ASP A 506 -27.86 -5.17 -13.22
N ALA A 507 -27.05 -5.33 -12.18
CA ALA A 507 -25.96 -4.41 -11.86
C ALA A 507 -24.91 -4.34 -12.98
N ALA A 508 -24.56 -5.47 -13.61
CA ALA A 508 -23.70 -5.52 -14.79
C ALA A 508 -24.27 -4.72 -15.97
N THR A 509 -25.59 -4.74 -16.13
CA THR A 509 -26.28 -3.96 -17.16
C THR A 509 -26.26 -2.47 -16.84
N VAL A 510 -26.37 -2.10 -15.56
CA VAL A 510 -26.20 -0.70 -15.10
C VAL A 510 -24.77 -0.21 -15.36
N TRP A 511 -23.76 -1.04 -15.09
CA TRP A 511 -22.34 -0.74 -15.32
C TRP A 511 -21.96 -0.80 -16.81
N GLY A 512 -22.84 -1.29 -17.68
CA GLY A 512 -22.62 -1.45 -19.12
C GLY A 512 -21.79 -2.67 -19.50
N ALA A 513 -21.47 -3.57 -18.57
CA ALA A 513 -20.74 -4.82 -18.85
C ALA A 513 -21.59 -5.84 -19.63
N VAL A 514 -22.92 -5.73 -19.50
CA VAL A 514 -23.90 -6.59 -20.19
C VAL A 514 -24.91 -5.71 -20.91
N ARG A 515 -25.29 -6.07 -22.13
CA ARG A 515 -26.36 -5.35 -22.84
C ARG A 515 -27.73 -5.77 -22.31
N PRO A 516 -28.70 -4.84 -22.19
CA PRO A 516 -30.02 -5.16 -21.66
C PRO A 516 -30.73 -6.31 -22.37
N GLU A 517 -30.53 -6.45 -23.68
CA GLU A 517 -31.09 -7.52 -24.51
C GLU A 517 -30.51 -8.92 -24.20
N ASP A 518 -29.25 -8.98 -23.75
CA ASP A 518 -28.54 -10.23 -23.47
C ASP A 518 -28.76 -10.71 -22.02
N ALA A 519 -29.19 -9.80 -21.14
CA ALA A 519 -29.33 -10.06 -19.71
C ALA A 519 -30.23 -11.26 -19.37
N PRO A 520 -31.44 -11.45 -19.96
CA PRO A 520 -32.29 -12.59 -19.62
C PRO A 520 -31.65 -13.95 -19.97
N ALA A 521 -31.05 -14.05 -21.16
CA ALA A 521 -30.38 -15.27 -21.61
C ALA A 521 -29.16 -15.59 -20.74
N LEU A 522 -28.43 -14.56 -20.30
CA LEU A 522 -27.29 -14.72 -19.40
C LEU A 522 -27.71 -15.24 -18.02
N VAL A 523 -28.79 -14.70 -17.44
CA VAL A 523 -29.33 -15.19 -16.15
C VAL A 523 -29.67 -16.66 -16.23
N ASP A 524 -30.39 -17.09 -17.27
CA ASP A 524 -30.78 -18.50 -17.44
C ASP A 524 -29.57 -19.41 -17.65
N ARG A 525 -28.56 -18.94 -18.39
CA ARG A 525 -27.29 -19.67 -18.58
C ARG A 525 -26.54 -19.86 -17.27
N LEU A 526 -26.36 -18.78 -16.50
CA LEU A 526 -25.64 -18.81 -15.22
C LEU A 526 -26.37 -19.68 -14.19
N PHE A 527 -27.70 -19.61 -14.13
CA PHE A 527 -28.50 -20.40 -13.20
C PHE A 527 -28.46 -21.90 -13.53
N ARG A 528 -28.49 -22.29 -14.81
CA ARG A 528 -28.39 -23.71 -15.22
C ARG A 528 -27.03 -24.34 -14.95
N ALA A 529 -25.97 -23.54 -14.94
CA ALA A 529 -24.61 -24.01 -14.72
C ALA A 529 -24.28 -24.25 -13.23
N ALA A 530 -25.21 -23.93 -12.33
CA ALA A 530 -24.95 -23.79 -10.92
C ALA A 530 -25.41 -25.03 -10.10
N PRO A 531 -24.50 -25.79 -9.46
CA PRO A 531 -24.88 -26.90 -8.59
C PRO A 531 -25.58 -26.39 -7.31
N ALA A 532 -26.64 -27.08 -6.88
CA ALA A 532 -27.38 -26.73 -5.66
C ALA A 532 -26.46 -26.72 -4.42
N GLY A 533 -26.60 -25.70 -3.55
CA GLY A 533 -25.82 -25.57 -2.31
C GLY A 533 -24.42 -24.95 -2.44
N THR A 534 -24.06 -24.45 -3.63
CA THR A 534 -22.77 -23.76 -3.84
C THR A 534 -22.84 -22.27 -3.50
N LYS A 535 -21.73 -21.70 -3.04
CA LYS A 535 -21.57 -20.24 -2.92
C LYS A 535 -21.41 -19.62 -4.30
N THR A 536 -21.98 -18.43 -4.48
CA THR A 536 -21.82 -17.61 -5.68
C THR A 536 -21.12 -16.32 -5.32
N GLU A 537 -20.09 -16.00 -6.10
CA GLU A 537 -19.37 -14.75 -6.01
C GLU A 537 -19.58 -13.99 -7.33
N THR A 538 -20.04 -12.75 -7.23
CA THR A 538 -20.23 -11.87 -8.38
C THR A 538 -19.38 -10.63 -8.22
N ARG A 539 -18.79 -10.17 -9.31
CA ARG A 539 -17.86 -9.06 -9.31
C ARG A 539 -18.01 -8.23 -10.57
N LEU A 540 -18.01 -6.92 -10.38
CA LEU A 540 -18.08 -5.90 -11.40
C LEU A 540 -16.85 -5.02 -11.31
N ASP A 541 -16.19 -4.79 -12.45
CA ASP A 541 -15.07 -3.86 -12.54
C ASP A 541 -15.33 -2.83 -13.66
N LEU A 542 -14.88 -1.60 -13.44
CA LEU A 542 -14.74 -0.56 -14.46
C LEU A 542 -13.30 -0.05 -14.45
N ARG A 543 -12.68 0.08 -15.63
CA ARG A 543 -11.39 0.75 -15.82
C ARG A 543 -11.50 1.84 -16.86
N VAL A 544 -10.84 2.96 -16.61
CA VAL A 544 -10.67 4.04 -17.59
C VAL A 544 -9.18 4.33 -17.74
N ASP A 545 -8.67 4.22 -18.97
CA ASP A 545 -7.28 4.52 -19.29
C ASP A 545 -7.00 6.04 -19.34
N ASN A 546 -5.72 6.43 -19.29
CA ASN A 546 -5.32 7.83 -19.31
C ASN A 546 -5.83 8.60 -20.54
N PRO A 547 -5.71 8.11 -21.79
CA PRO A 547 -6.21 8.81 -22.96
C PRO A 547 -7.73 9.05 -22.91
N SER A 548 -8.51 8.05 -22.52
CA SER A 548 -9.98 8.17 -22.46
C SER A 548 -10.43 9.04 -21.30
N PHE A 549 -9.75 8.94 -20.15
CA PHE A 549 -9.99 9.81 -19.02
C PHE A 549 -9.75 11.28 -19.39
N ARG A 550 -8.64 11.60 -20.07
CA ARG A 550 -8.34 12.96 -20.54
C ARG A 550 -9.37 13.47 -21.55
N ARG A 551 -9.80 12.62 -22.49
CA ARG A 551 -10.87 12.97 -23.45
C ARG A 551 -12.21 13.22 -22.75
N LEU A 552 -12.51 12.46 -21.70
CA LEU A 552 -13.68 12.67 -20.87
C LEU A 552 -13.59 14.01 -20.14
N LEU A 553 -12.47 14.29 -19.47
CA LEU A 553 -12.21 15.56 -18.78
C LEU A 553 -12.37 16.77 -19.71
N ALA A 554 -11.87 16.68 -20.95
CA ALA A 554 -11.96 17.74 -21.94
C ALA A 554 -13.39 18.06 -22.39
N LYS A 555 -14.34 17.15 -22.17
CA LYS A 555 -15.75 17.29 -22.56
C LYS A 555 -16.67 17.65 -21.39
N LEU A 556 -16.25 17.41 -20.14
CA LEU A 556 -17.04 17.79 -18.96
C LEU A 556 -17.32 19.29 -18.94
N GLY A 557 -18.55 19.67 -18.62
CA GLY A 557 -19.03 21.05 -18.65
C GLY A 557 -19.42 21.59 -20.03
N SER A 558 -19.20 20.82 -21.12
CA SER A 558 -19.55 21.28 -22.47
C SER A 558 -21.03 21.12 -22.81
N GLU A 559 -21.73 20.18 -22.17
CA GLU A 559 -23.18 19.98 -22.35
C GLU A 559 -23.90 19.88 -20.98
N PRO A 560 -23.95 20.94 -20.15
CA PRO A 560 -24.39 20.85 -18.74
C PRO A 560 -25.80 20.27 -18.53
N ALA A 561 -26.72 20.57 -19.45
CA ALA A 561 -28.09 20.04 -19.40
C ALA A 561 -28.13 18.52 -19.69
N PHE A 562 -27.33 18.07 -20.66
CA PHE A 562 -27.18 16.66 -20.97
C PHE A 562 -26.46 15.93 -19.83
N GLU A 563 -25.36 16.48 -19.31
CA GLU A 563 -24.57 15.87 -18.23
C GLU A 563 -25.41 15.65 -16.96
N ARG A 564 -26.24 16.63 -16.58
CA ARG A 564 -27.22 16.49 -15.48
C ARG A 564 -28.25 15.40 -15.78
N ASN A 565 -28.84 15.42 -16.98
CA ASN A 565 -29.86 14.44 -17.34
C ASN A 565 -29.28 13.01 -17.42
N ALA A 566 -28.05 12.86 -17.91
CA ALA A 566 -27.30 11.62 -17.91
C ALA A 566 -27.05 11.13 -16.48
N PHE A 567 -26.73 12.03 -15.54
CA PHE A 567 -26.59 11.68 -14.13
C PHE A 567 -27.92 11.28 -13.50
N ALA A 568 -29.02 11.99 -13.79
CA ALA A 568 -30.37 11.60 -13.36
C ALA A 568 -30.76 10.20 -13.87
N ARG A 569 -30.44 9.91 -15.14
CA ARG A 569 -30.64 8.60 -15.76
C ARG A 569 -29.80 7.53 -15.06
N ALA A 570 -28.55 7.83 -14.75
CA ALA A 570 -27.65 6.92 -14.04
C ALA A 570 -28.13 6.63 -12.61
N LEU A 571 -28.58 7.65 -11.86
CA LEU A 571 -29.22 7.49 -10.55
C LEU A 571 -30.46 6.61 -10.62
N ALA A 572 -31.32 6.82 -11.63
CA ALA A 572 -32.52 6.01 -11.84
C ALA A 572 -32.17 4.54 -12.10
N ARG A 573 -31.17 4.29 -12.96
CA ARG A 573 -30.66 2.94 -13.27
C ARG A 573 -30.04 2.25 -12.05
N ALA A 574 -29.27 2.99 -11.25
CA ALA A 574 -28.60 2.47 -10.06
C ALA A 574 -29.56 2.10 -8.91
N MET A 575 -30.83 2.53 -8.96
CA MET A 575 -31.80 2.22 -7.91
C MET A 575 -31.94 0.72 -7.70
N PRO A 576 -32.00 0.19 -6.46
CA PRO A 576 -32.02 -1.24 -6.22
C PRO A 576 -33.15 -1.97 -6.95
N ARG A 577 -32.83 -3.13 -7.54
CA ARG A 577 -33.84 -4.03 -8.10
C ARG A 577 -34.73 -4.58 -6.98
N ALA A 578 -36.04 -4.40 -7.12
CA ALA A 578 -37.05 -4.90 -6.17
C ALA A 578 -38.08 -5.76 -6.90
N SER A 579 -38.90 -6.49 -6.13
CA SER A 579 -39.99 -7.32 -6.67
C SER A 579 -41.12 -6.51 -7.31
N GLN A 580 -41.22 -5.21 -7.01
CA GLN A 580 -42.24 -4.34 -7.59
C GLN A 580 -42.02 -4.16 -9.10
N PRO A 581 -43.05 -4.26 -9.95
CA PRO A 581 -42.91 -4.16 -11.41
C PRO A 581 -42.20 -2.90 -11.92
N VAL A 582 -42.31 -1.79 -11.19
CA VAL A 582 -41.63 -0.52 -11.50
C VAL A 582 -40.11 -0.55 -11.25
N ARG A 583 -39.59 -1.60 -10.59
CA ARG A 583 -38.18 -1.80 -10.22
C ARG A 583 -37.54 -3.06 -10.80
N THR A 584 -38.32 -3.94 -11.44
CA THR A 584 -37.82 -5.26 -11.88
C THR A 584 -36.93 -5.20 -13.11
N SER A 585 -37.10 -4.18 -13.97
CA SER A 585 -36.32 -3.97 -15.19
C SER A 585 -35.61 -2.62 -15.19
N LEU A 586 -34.42 -2.58 -15.80
CA LEU A 586 -33.63 -1.36 -15.98
C LEU A 586 -34.41 -0.27 -16.73
N GLN A 587 -35.11 -0.65 -17.81
CA GLN A 587 -35.86 0.29 -18.64
C GLN A 587 -36.99 0.97 -17.85
N ARG A 588 -37.72 0.23 -17.02
CA ARG A 588 -38.81 0.81 -16.20
C ARG A 588 -38.26 1.72 -15.09
N ARG A 589 -37.14 1.34 -14.47
CA ARG A 589 -36.46 2.21 -13.50
C ARG A 589 -36.06 3.52 -14.15
N GLU A 590 -35.46 3.45 -15.33
CA GLU A 590 -35.06 4.62 -16.08
C GLU A 590 -36.25 5.51 -16.45
N GLU A 591 -37.29 4.95 -17.06
CA GLU A 591 -38.50 5.67 -17.48
C GLU A 591 -39.16 6.42 -16.31
N LEU A 592 -39.33 5.74 -15.17
CA LEU A 592 -40.15 6.24 -14.06
C LEU A 592 -39.36 7.05 -13.03
N TYR A 593 -38.05 6.82 -12.86
CA TYR A 593 -37.27 7.50 -11.82
C TYR A 593 -36.32 8.57 -12.37
N THR A 594 -36.00 8.59 -13.68
CA THR A 594 -35.19 9.68 -14.26
C THR A 594 -35.85 11.05 -14.08
N PRO A 595 -37.17 11.24 -14.31
CA PRO A 595 -37.81 12.54 -14.10
C PRO A 595 -37.74 13.02 -12.64
N LEU A 596 -37.84 12.09 -11.68
CA LEU A 596 -37.76 12.38 -10.26
C LEU A 596 -36.35 12.81 -9.85
N TRP A 597 -35.32 12.10 -10.31
CA TRP A 597 -33.93 12.47 -10.07
C TRP A 597 -33.52 13.76 -10.79
N ASP A 598 -34.01 14.00 -12.02
CA ASP A 598 -33.74 15.25 -12.73
C ASP A 598 -34.40 16.45 -12.02
N ALA A 599 -35.61 16.29 -11.45
CA ALA A 599 -36.23 17.30 -10.60
C ALA A 599 -35.39 17.55 -9.33
N TYR A 600 -34.96 16.50 -8.64
CA TYR A 600 -34.08 16.60 -7.46
C TYR A 600 -32.79 17.37 -7.77
N LEU A 601 -32.13 17.05 -8.88
CA LEU A 601 -30.89 17.72 -9.28
C LEU A 601 -31.11 19.16 -9.77
N LYS A 602 -32.24 19.45 -10.43
CA LYS A 602 -32.61 20.81 -10.86
C LYS A 602 -32.88 21.74 -9.69
N ASP A 603 -33.56 21.23 -8.65
CA ASP A 603 -33.85 21.97 -7.43
C ASP A 603 -32.59 22.20 -6.56
N GLY A 604 -31.45 21.61 -6.93
CA GLY A 604 -30.25 21.59 -6.11
C GLY A 604 -30.50 20.90 -4.77
N ALA A 605 -31.38 19.89 -4.76
CA ALA A 605 -31.92 19.21 -3.59
C ALA A 605 -32.56 20.12 -2.52
N LYS A 606 -32.85 21.39 -2.86
CA LYS A 606 -33.46 22.33 -1.94
C LYS A 606 -34.88 21.90 -1.58
N ASP A 607 -35.18 21.92 -0.28
CA ASP A 607 -36.49 21.57 0.27
C ASP A 607 -36.94 20.11 0.00
N TRP A 608 -36.02 19.20 -0.33
CA TRP A 608 -36.29 17.77 -0.48
C TRP A 608 -36.27 17.06 0.89
N THR A 609 -37.40 17.09 1.60
CA THR A 609 -37.62 16.26 2.82
C THR A 609 -38.04 14.84 2.46
N LEU A 610 -37.99 13.90 3.41
CA LEU A 610 -38.50 12.53 3.17
C LEU A 610 -39.98 12.52 2.79
N ASP A 611 -40.79 13.36 3.43
CA ASP A 611 -42.22 13.44 3.13
C ASP A 611 -42.46 13.98 1.72
N ARG A 612 -41.71 15.01 1.31
CA ARG A 612 -41.78 15.52 -0.06
C ARG A 612 -41.33 14.46 -1.06
N ALA A 613 -40.22 13.77 -0.79
CA ALA A 613 -39.71 12.71 -1.67
C ALA A 613 -40.74 11.58 -1.84
N LYS A 614 -41.30 11.08 -0.73
CA LYS A 614 -42.35 10.05 -0.74
C LYS A 614 -43.59 10.51 -1.50
N ALA A 615 -44.08 11.73 -1.23
CA ALA A 615 -45.26 12.28 -1.89
C ALA A 615 -45.03 12.46 -3.40
N SER A 616 -43.87 12.97 -3.79
CA SER A 616 -43.52 13.23 -5.20
C SER A 616 -43.40 11.93 -5.99
N VAL A 617 -42.70 10.93 -5.45
CA VAL A 617 -42.55 9.62 -6.07
C VAL A 617 -43.91 8.91 -6.17
N ALA A 618 -44.68 8.90 -5.09
CA ALA A 618 -45.98 8.25 -5.06
C ALA A 618 -46.97 8.87 -6.06
N TRP A 619 -47.03 10.20 -6.11
CA TRP A 619 -47.83 10.91 -7.10
C TRP A 619 -47.36 10.59 -8.52
N HIS A 620 -46.05 10.61 -8.78
CA HIS A 620 -45.50 10.33 -10.11
C HIS A 620 -45.83 8.90 -10.57
N LEU A 621 -45.60 7.90 -9.72
CA LEU A 621 -45.90 6.51 -10.06
C LEU A 621 -47.39 6.27 -10.28
N LYS A 622 -48.26 6.88 -9.46
CA LYS A 622 -49.72 6.77 -9.62
C LYS A 622 -50.19 7.29 -10.98
N ASN A 623 -49.57 8.34 -11.51
CA ASN A 623 -49.98 8.97 -12.76
C ASN A 623 -49.26 8.43 -14.01
N HIS A 624 -48.05 7.88 -13.85
CA HIS A 624 -47.18 7.55 -14.98
C HIS A 624 -46.76 6.07 -15.07
N ALA A 625 -46.91 5.28 -14.02
CA ALA A 625 -46.51 3.86 -14.06
C ALA A 625 -47.56 2.91 -14.65
N GLY A 626 -48.75 3.42 -15.00
CA GLY A 626 -49.84 2.62 -15.56
C GLY A 626 -50.49 1.69 -14.53
N PRO A 627 -50.85 0.44 -14.89
CA PRO A 627 -51.58 -0.49 -14.01
C PRO A 627 -50.90 -0.76 -12.66
N ASP A 628 -49.56 -0.75 -12.63
CA ASP A 628 -48.77 -1.03 -11.42
C ASP A 628 -48.63 0.19 -10.49
N GLY A 629 -49.05 1.38 -10.94
CA GLY A 629 -48.79 2.64 -10.28
C GLY A 629 -49.40 2.77 -8.89
N PHE A 630 -50.60 2.22 -8.68
CA PHE A 630 -51.25 2.25 -7.38
C PHE A 630 -50.45 1.47 -6.32
N VAL A 631 -50.11 0.21 -6.60
CA VAL A 631 -49.36 -0.66 -5.68
C VAL A 631 -47.95 -0.10 -5.44
N ALA A 632 -47.28 0.33 -6.51
CA ALA A 632 -45.94 0.91 -6.41
C ALA A 632 -45.93 2.22 -5.59
N SER A 633 -46.97 3.07 -5.73
CA SER A 633 -47.08 4.30 -4.95
C SER A 633 -47.22 4.03 -3.45
N HIS A 634 -48.01 3.02 -3.06
CA HIS A 634 -48.15 2.61 -1.67
C HIS A 634 -46.84 2.04 -1.10
N TRP A 635 -46.12 1.24 -1.89
CA TRP A 635 -44.81 0.73 -1.48
C TRP A 635 -43.80 1.85 -1.26
N GLU A 636 -43.70 2.83 -2.15
CA GLU A 636 -42.80 3.98 -1.99
C GLU A 636 -43.19 4.86 -0.78
N GLN A 637 -44.48 5.03 -0.49
CA GLN A 637 -44.96 5.75 0.70
C GLN A 637 -44.57 5.06 2.02
N SER A 638 -44.47 3.73 2.03
CA SER A 638 -44.06 2.98 3.22
C SER A 638 -42.67 3.38 3.72
N GLY A 639 -41.79 3.85 2.82
CA GLY A 639 -40.39 4.14 3.14
C GLY A 639 -39.58 2.89 3.52
N GLY A 640 -40.04 1.69 3.15
CA GLY A 640 -39.32 0.44 3.36
C GLY A 640 -37.99 0.38 2.60
N THR A 641 -37.21 -0.67 2.86
CA THR A 641 -35.89 -0.86 2.26
C THR A 641 -35.94 -0.86 0.73
N GLY A 642 -35.04 -0.12 0.09
CA GLY A 642 -34.93 -0.01 -1.37
C GLY A 642 -35.93 0.96 -2.03
N THR A 643 -36.79 1.63 -1.26
CA THR A 643 -37.61 2.75 -1.75
C THR A 643 -36.73 3.96 -2.10
N PHE A 644 -37.27 4.90 -2.88
CA PHE A 644 -36.59 6.16 -3.21
C PHE A 644 -36.20 6.95 -1.96
N SER A 645 -37.09 7.02 -0.97
CA SER A 645 -36.77 7.68 0.30
C SER A 645 -35.71 6.96 1.11
N ASP A 646 -35.70 5.62 1.11
CA ASP A 646 -34.64 4.85 1.78
C ASP A 646 -33.29 5.09 1.10
N VAL A 647 -33.23 5.06 -0.23
CA VAL A 647 -31.99 5.39 -0.96
C VAL A 647 -31.49 6.78 -0.62
N LEU A 648 -32.36 7.80 -0.59
CA LEU A 648 -31.96 9.15 -0.14
C LEU A 648 -31.41 9.16 1.29
N VAL A 649 -32.01 8.39 2.21
CA VAL A 649 -31.51 8.26 3.58
C VAL A 649 -30.15 7.58 3.60
N GLN A 650 -29.99 6.40 2.99
CA GLN A 650 -28.73 5.65 2.98
C GLN A 650 -27.61 6.48 2.36
N SER A 651 -27.87 7.06 1.20
CA SER A 651 -26.96 7.96 0.51
C SER A 651 -26.78 9.30 1.21
N SER A 652 -27.38 9.53 2.39
CA SER A 652 -27.13 10.70 3.22
C SER A 652 -26.49 10.36 4.59
N ARG A 653 -26.42 9.07 4.98
CA ARG A 653 -25.88 8.61 6.28
C ARG A 653 -24.39 8.88 6.46
N TYR A 654 -23.61 8.73 5.39
CA TYR A 654 -22.15 8.82 5.44
C TYR A 654 -21.67 10.24 5.04
N ALA A 655 -20.59 10.73 5.67
CA ALA A 655 -19.88 12.01 5.42
C ALA A 655 -20.32 13.31 6.15
N GLY A 656 -21.01 13.24 7.30
CA GLY A 656 -21.34 14.44 8.12
C GLY A 656 -22.35 15.40 7.48
N ASP A 657 -23.08 16.20 8.26
CA ASP A 657 -24.08 17.13 7.71
C ASP A 657 -23.42 18.36 7.10
N ILE A 658 -23.75 18.68 5.85
CA ILE A 658 -23.36 19.93 5.19
C ILE A 658 -24.59 20.84 5.17
N GLY A 659 -24.57 21.89 6.00
CA GLY A 659 -25.44 23.07 5.90
C GLY A 659 -26.91 22.82 5.57
N SER A 660 -27.75 22.55 6.58
CA SER A 660 -29.23 22.62 6.52
C SER A 660 -29.98 21.74 5.50
N GLN A 661 -29.31 20.88 4.72
CA GLN A 661 -29.94 20.02 3.69
C GLN A 661 -29.74 18.52 3.98
N PRO A 662 -30.53 17.91 4.88
CA PRO A 662 -30.30 16.54 5.38
C PRO A 662 -30.36 15.42 4.30
N TYR A 663 -30.95 15.68 3.13
CA TYR A 663 -31.05 14.73 2.02
C TYR A 663 -30.44 15.26 0.71
N GLY A 664 -29.61 16.30 0.79
CA GLY A 664 -28.98 16.96 -0.37
C GLY A 664 -27.67 16.33 -0.86
N LYS A 665 -27.17 15.30 -0.17
CA LYS A 665 -25.79 14.83 -0.37
C LYS A 665 -25.50 14.29 -1.76
N VAL A 666 -26.45 13.61 -2.40
CA VAL A 666 -26.27 13.10 -3.78
C VAL A 666 -26.03 14.26 -4.75
N TYR A 667 -26.79 15.35 -4.62
CA TYR A 667 -26.59 16.55 -5.44
C TYR A 667 -25.26 17.24 -5.13
N VAL A 668 -24.99 17.50 -3.85
CA VAL A 668 -23.77 18.21 -3.41
C VAL A 668 -22.52 17.49 -3.88
N PHE A 669 -22.46 16.17 -3.67
CA PHE A 669 -21.36 15.34 -4.11
C PHE A 669 -21.17 15.40 -5.64
N TRP A 670 -22.25 15.20 -6.42
CA TRP A 670 -22.15 15.21 -7.88
C TRP A 670 -21.66 16.56 -8.40
N ARG A 671 -22.18 17.65 -7.83
CA ARG A 671 -21.77 19.01 -8.19
C ARG A 671 -20.31 19.24 -7.87
N ASP A 672 -19.90 18.95 -6.63
CA ASP A 672 -18.52 19.11 -6.17
C ASP A 672 -17.52 18.29 -6.99
N LEU A 673 -17.83 17.02 -7.27
CA LEU A 673 -16.98 16.17 -8.11
C LEU A 673 -16.90 16.70 -9.55
N LEU A 674 -18.02 17.09 -10.17
CA LEU A 674 -18.02 17.66 -11.51
C LEU A 674 -17.17 18.93 -11.57
N ASP A 675 -17.33 19.83 -10.61
CA ASP A 675 -16.60 21.10 -10.55
C ASP A 675 -15.08 20.85 -10.41
N LYS A 676 -14.68 19.86 -9.59
CA LYS A 676 -13.27 19.49 -9.41
C LYS A 676 -12.67 18.77 -10.61
N LEU A 677 -13.43 17.94 -11.32
CA LEU A 677 -12.99 17.34 -12.59
C LEU A 677 -12.82 18.40 -13.69
N ILE A 678 -13.71 19.39 -13.76
CA ILE A 678 -13.58 20.54 -14.66
C ILE A 678 -12.35 21.39 -14.27
N ALA A 679 -12.13 21.61 -12.98
CA ALA A 679 -10.95 22.32 -12.48
C ALA A 679 -9.64 21.59 -12.81
N LEU A 680 -9.63 20.26 -12.71
CA LEU A 680 -8.51 19.42 -13.14
C LEU A 680 -8.24 19.58 -14.64
N ASN A 681 -9.29 19.54 -15.48
CA ASN A 681 -9.14 19.79 -16.91
C ASN A 681 -8.55 21.17 -17.21
N LYS A 682 -9.01 22.21 -16.49
CA LYS A 682 -8.46 23.57 -16.62
C LYS A 682 -6.99 23.63 -16.20
N ALA A 683 -6.62 22.95 -15.11
CA ALA A 683 -5.23 22.86 -14.66
C ALA A 683 -4.34 22.20 -15.72
N ILE A 684 -4.82 21.11 -16.35
CA ILE A 684 -4.13 20.44 -17.47
C ILE A 684 -3.87 21.42 -18.63
N HIS A 685 -4.86 22.23 -19.01
CA HIS A 685 -4.71 23.16 -20.14
C HIS A 685 -3.90 24.41 -19.82
N SER A 686 -3.87 24.84 -18.56
CA SER A 686 -3.16 26.04 -18.14
C SER A 686 -1.65 25.86 -18.03
N GLU A 687 -1.15 24.61 -18.04
CA GLU A 687 0.25 24.25 -17.74
C GLU A 687 0.76 24.89 -16.43
N ALA A 688 -0.17 25.25 -15.53
CA ALA A 688 0.15 25.92 -14.29
C ALA A 688 0.89 24.96 -13.36
N VAL A 689 1.91 25.48 -12.68
CA VAL A 689 2.66 24.72 -11.67
C VAL A 689 1.71 24.22 -10.60
N ILE A 690 1.75 22.92 -10.33
CA ILE A 690 0.89 22.29 -9.32
C ILE A 690 1.26 22.87 -7.96
N ALA A 691 0.25 23.36 -7.25
CA ALA A 691 0.44 23.84 -5.88
C ALA A 691 0.83 22.67 -4.96
N GLU A 692 1.85 22.87 -4.13
CA GLU A 692 2.35 21.85 -3.18
C GLU A 692 1.41 21.62 -1.99
N ASN A 693 0.40 22.48 -1.80
CA ASN A 693 -0.54 22.40 -0.69
C ASN A 693 -1.83 21.64 -1.09
N ASP A 694 -2.18 20.66 -0.26
CA ASP A 694 -3.39 19.84 -0.28
C ASP A 694 -4.68 20.62 -0.56
N ALA A 695 -4.82 21.84 -0.02
CA ALA A 695 -6.03 22.65 -0.19
C ALA A 695 -6.19 23.24 -1.61
N THR A 696 -5.10 23.31 -2.39
CA THR A 696 -5.04 24.08 -3.64
C THR A 696 -4.72 23.27 -4.89
N SER A 697 -4.26 22.02 -4.75
CA SER A 697 -3.98 21.15 -5.89
C SER A 697 -5.26 20.59 -6.50
N ALA A 698 -5.52 20.89 -7.78
CA ALA A 698 -6.67 20.36 -8.51
C ALA A 698 -6.69 18.82 -8.56
N VAL A 699 -5.51 18.19 -8.59
CA VAL A 699 -5.38 16.71 -8.56
C VAL A 699 -5.86 16.17 -7.21
N GLN A 700 -5.40 16.73 -6.08
CA GLN A 700 -5.80 16.28 -4.73
C GLN A 700 -7.26 16.60 -4.39
N GLN A 701 -7.81 17.68 -4.95
CA GLN A 701 -9.22 17.98 -4.78
C GLN A 701 -10.12 16.93 -5.43
N VAL A 702 -9.79 16.45 -6.64
CA VAL A 702 -10.50 15.32 -7.29
C VAL A 702 -10.45 14.07 -6.43
N PHE A 703 -9.28 13.77 -5.84
CA PHE A 703 -9.15 12.65 -4.90
C PHE A 703 -10.11 12.75 -3.71
N THR A 704 -10.21 13.93 -3.11
CA THR A 704 -11.07 14.16 -1.94
C THR A 704 -12.54 13.94 -2.30
N SER A 705 -12.98 14.36 -3.48
CA SER A 705 -14.37 14.11 -3.91
C SER A 705 -14.63 12.64 -4.24
N LEU A 706 -13.70 11.97 -4.91
CA LEU A 706 -13.82 10.54 -5.18
C LEU A 706 -13.81 9.72 -3.88
N ASP A 707 -13.09 10.15 -2.86
CA ASP A 707 -13.10 9.52 -1.55
C ASP A 707 -14.51 9.53 -0.91
N ASP A 708 -15.24 10.65 -1.00
CA ASP A 708 -16.62 10.76 -0.51
C ASP A 708 -17.63 9.94 -1.35
N LEU A 709 -17.32 9.71 -2.63
CA LEU A 709 -18.13 8.87 -3.52
C LEU A 709 -18.18 7.43 -3.02
N ALA A 710 -17.03 6.88 -2.60
CA ALA A 710 -16.90 5.46 -2.29
C ALA A 710 -17.68 5.01 -1.04
N CYS A 711 -18.15 5.94 -0.22
CA CYS A 711 -18.90 5.69 1.01
C CYS A 711 -20.22 4.91 0.81
N ASP A 712 -20.74 4.88 -0.42
CA ASP A 712 -22.05 4.28 -0.72
C ASP A 712 -22.03 3.59 -2.09
N ASP A 713 -22.36 2.30 -2.12
CA ASP A 713 -22.38 1.48 -3.34
C ASP A 713 -23.36 2.03 -4.38
N PHE A 714 -24.49 2.62 -3.94
CA PHE A 714 -25.43 3.27 -4.85
C PHE A 714 -24.79 4.46 -5.58
N ARG A 715 -24.06 5.32 -4.86
CA ARG A 715 -23.35 6.44 -5.48
C ARG A 715 -22.28 5.95 -6.44
N VAL A 716 -21.47 4.96 -6.05
CA VAL A 716 -20.42 4.37 -6.91
C VAL A 716 -21.05 3.85 -8.21
N THR A 717 -22.12 3.06 -8.09
CA THR A 717 -22.85 2.51 -9.24
C THR A 717 -23.42 3.61 -10.13
N ALA A 718 -24.03 4.64 -9.55
CA ALA A 718 -24.56 5.79 -10.30
C ALA A 718 -23.45 6.58 -11.01
N PHE A 719 -22.28 6.75 -10.38
CA PHE A 719 -21.14 7.43 -10.99
C PHE A 719 -20.55 6.63 -12.15
N VAL A 720 -20.38 5.32 -11.99
CA VAL A 720 -19.92 4.42 -13.07
C VAL A 720 -20.90 4.45 -14.24
N ALA A 721 -22.20 4.33 -13.98
CA ALA A 721 -23.23 4.41 -15.01
C ALA A 721 -23.27 5.79 -15.69
N TRP A 722 -22.99 6.87 -14.97
CA TRP A 722 -22.88 8.21 -15.55
C TRP A 722 -21.71 8.33 -16.51
N MET A 723 -20.52 7.88 -16.10
CA MET A 723 -19.34 7.84 -16.98
C MET A 723 -19.60 7.00 -18.23
N ASP A 724 -20.31 5.88 -18.10
CA ASP A 724 -20.73 5.06 -19.23
C ASP A 724 -21.63 5.84 -20.21
N GLN A 725 -22.66 6.53 -19.71
CA GLN A 725 -23.54 7.37 -20.53
C GLN A 725 -22.79 8.48 -21.27
N LEU A 726 -21.87 9.16 -20.58
CA LEU A 726 -21.02 10.19 -21.16
C LEU A 726 -20.09 9.60 -22.23
N ALA A 727 -19.49 8.44 -21.95
CA ALA A 727 -18.61 7.75 -22.87
C ALA A 727 -19.31 7.31 -24.16
N ILE A 728 -20.53 6.78 -24.06
CA ILE A 728 -21.35 6.44 -25.23
C ILE A 728 -21.63 7.70 -26.05
N ARG A 729 -22.08 8.78 -25.40
CA ARG A 729 -22.40 10.06 -26.04
C ARG A 729 -21.18 10.64 -26.78
N TRP A 730 -20.02 10.60 -26.16
CA TRP A 730 -18.78 11.19 -26.68
C TRP A 730 -17.89 10.20 -27.43
N LYS A 731 -18.36 8.96 -27.65
CA LYS A 731 -17.67 7.89 -28.38
C LYS A 731 -16.28 7.55 -27.82
N LEU A 732 -16.20 7.39 -26.50
CA LEU A 732 -14.98 7.09 -25.74
C LEU A 732 -14.80 5.60 -25.40
N GLY A 733 -15.52 4.69 -26.08
CA GLY A 733 -15.62 3.27 -25.70
C GLY A 733 -14.29 2.52 -25.61
N SER A 734 -13.35 2.77 -26.53
CA SER A 734 -12.14 1.95 -26.72
C SER A 734 -11.17 1.92 -25.53
N GLY A 735 -11.26 2.84 -24.57
CA GLY A 735 -10.41 2.85 -23.36
C GLY A 735 -11.19 2.82 -22.05
N ILE A 736 -12.47 2.42 -22.10
CA ILE A 736 -13.27 2.11 -20.92
C ILE A 736 -13.62 0.63 -20.94
N GLN A 737 -13.07 -0.11 -20.00
CA GLN A 737 -13.30 -1.55 -19.88
C GLN A 737 -14.29 -1.83 -18.77
N ARG A 738 -15.27 -2.70 -19.04
CA ARG A 738 -16.29 -3.14 -18.08
C ARG A 738 -16.26 -4.65 -18.00
N LEU A 739 -16.26 -5.19 -16.79
CA LEU A 739 -16.20 -6.62 -16.56
C LEU A 739 -17.31 -7.06 -15.62
N LEU A 740 -17.96 -8.16 -15.97
CA LEU A 740 -18.74 -8.99 -15.05
C LEU A 740 -18.04 -10.35 -14.91
N GLN A 741 -17.74 -10.71 -13.67
CA GLN A 741 -17.27 -12.04 -13.29
C GLN A 741 -18.30 -12.68 -12.36
N VAL A 742 -18.66 -13.93 -12.65
CA VAL A 742 -19.56 -14.74 -11.84
C VAL A 742 -18.91 -16.09 -11.59
N ARG A 743 -18.58 -16.39 -10.33
CA ARG A 743 -18.04 -17.67 -9.90
C ARG A 743 -19.13 -18.44 -9.17
N VAL A 744 -19.34 -19.68 -9.59
CA VAL A 744 -20.33 -20.60 -9.03
C VAL A 744 -19.65 -21.94 -8.75
N GLY A 745 -19.36 -22.22 -7.47
CA GLY A 745 -18.52 -23.35 -7.11
C GLY A 745 -17.14 -23.27 -7.79
N ALA A 746 -16.80 -24.28 -8.60
CA ALA A 746 -15.54 -24.33 -9.36
C ALA A 746 -15.62 -23.70 -10.75
N GLN A 747 -16.81 -23.28 -11.21
CA GLN A 747 -16.99 -22.69 -12.54
C GLN A 747 -16.90 -21.16 -12.46
N GLU A 748 -16.21 -20.56 -13.43
CA GLU A 748 -16.06 -19.12 -13.55
C GLU A 748 -16.54 -18.63 -14.92
N PHE A 749 -17.41 -17.63 -14.91
CA PHE A 749 -17.93 -16.96 -16.09
C PHE A 749 -17.39 -15.53 -16.10
N VAL A 750 -16.76 -15.13 -17.20
CA VAL A 750 -16.21 -13.78 -17.38
C VAL A 750 -16.83 -13.18 -18.63
N ILE A 751 -17.36 -11.96 -18.50
CA ILE A 751 -18.02 -11.21 -19.55
C ILE A 751 -17.44 -9.81 -19.56
N SER A 752 -16.77 -9.47 -20.65
CA SER A 752 -16.12 -8.18 -20.86
C SER A 752 -16.87 -7.39 -21.95
N HIS A 753 -17.06 -6.09 -21.73
CA HIS A 753 -17.58 -5.17 -22.75
C HIS A 753 -16.74 -3.89 -22.77
N GLY A 754 -16.27 -3.52 -23.96
CA GLY A 754 -15.37 -2.39 -24.22
C GLY A 754 -15.50 -1.90 -25.66
#